data_AF-Q4N2T1-F1
#
_entry.id   AF-Q4N2T1-F1
#
_cell.length_a   1.000
_cell.length_b   1.000
_cell.length_c   1.000
_cell.angle_alpha   90.00
_cell.angle_beta   90.00
_cell.angle_gamma   90.00
#
_symmetry.space_group_name_H-M   'P 1'
#
loop_
_entity.id
_entity.type
_entity.pdbx_description
1 polymer ?
#
loop_
_entity_poly.entity_id
_entity_poly.type
_entity_poly.pdbx_seq_one_letter_code
_entity_poly.pdbx_strand_id
1 'polypeptide(L)'
;MNKEREVLNSVKFSNTTAPEIIPESKLFPNKESQNSGISSKNSLETSFRERNSRLLSVEDLLHKRNDVNSIPKLTYISKAQRLKNLEESKKREQLEAIQNQERLKRKRKELLEQSERQKEHERRELQKMKEVERRNEERERREREELERKERSQMPVNSDLAHLNLLKLPESEVREELIEKELEQIRLHYLGLNKEKKKVLKPSEKFKTIFNFEWDESEDTTKFENNPIYQDRPEPQLLFGRGFRAGIDVREQRKKNNFYDELSRKRAELPQTTPKPPEPTPKHEEESEVLSNHWTKKKLSEMTERDWRIFREDFEIYIKGGRVPPPIRTWAESPLPWELLEAIKKAGYIKPTPIQMQAIPIALEMRDLIGIAVTGSGKTAAFVLPMLTYVKKLPPLDDETSLDGPYALVLAPSRELALQIYDETVKFSAFCSCRSVAVVGGRNAETQAFELRKGCEIIIGTPGRVKDCLDRAYTVLSQCNYVILDEADRMIDMGFEDVLKYILDCIPSTNLKDRDESSALQQELSTKAGHRRYRITHMFSATMPPAVEKLTKRYLRAPAFISIGDVGGGKTSITQRLDFVQESKKTRHLEETLETLEPPIIIFVNLKKNTDVIAKHITKIAVSLHGGKTQESREDALNNFKSGVYDILVATDVVGRGLDVEGIKCVINYDMPKDIQTYTHRIGRTGRAGLKGLSISFVTDADVDLFYDLRQLLISTDNIVPLELSQHPASKVKPNQPHRNITK
;
A
#
# COMPACT_ATOMS: atom_id res chain seq x y z
N MET A 1 -9.78 64.85 10.85
CA MET A 1 -10.55 65.40 11.97
C MET A 1 -9.79 65.12 13.26
N ASN A 2 -9.49 66.19 14.01
CA ASN A 2 -9.22 66.33 15.46
C ASN A 2 -8.42 65.22 16.17
N LYS A 3 -7.17 65.49 16.62
CA LYS A 3 -6.78 66.11 17.92
C LYS A 3 -7.12 65.17 19.09
N GLU A 4 -6.16 64.69 19.88
CA GLU A 4 -5.44 65.39 20.98
C GLU A 4 -4.04 64.72 21.16
N ARG A 5 -2.86 65.38 21.26
CA ARG A 5 -2.33 66.33 22.27
C ARG A 5 -2.48 65.78 23.71
N GLU A 6 -1.48 65.66 24.59
CA GLU A 6 -0.17 66.30 24.72
C GLU A 6 0.51 65.74 26.01
N VAL A 7 1.77 66.10 26.26
CA VAL A 7 2.46 66.15 27.59
C VAL A 7 3.09 64.83 28.08
N LEU A 8 4.40 64.67 28.41
CA LEU A 8 5.54 65.58 28.58
C LEU A 8 6.86 64.82 28.37
N ASN A 9 7.79 65.51 27.70
CA ASN A 9 9.18 65.17 27.46
C ASN A 9 10.09 65.39 28.69
N SER A 10 11.31 64.84 28.59
CA SER A 10 12.61 65.46 28.88
C SER A 10 13.45 64.78 29.98
N VAL A 11 14.78 64.72 29.94
CA VAL A 11 15.82 64.56 28.90
C VAL A 11 17.16 64.53 29.67
N LYS A 12 18.05 63.59 29.30
CA LYS A 12 19.54 63.59 29.36
C LYS A 12 20.34 63.90 30.65
N PHE A 13 21.47 63.17 30.74
CA PHE A 13 22.90 63.59 30.87
C PHE A 13 23.61 62.74 31.95
N SER A 14 24.50 61.80 31.58
CA SER A 14 25.96 61.90 31.31
C SER A 14 26.87 61.66 32.53
N ASN A 15 27.78 60.70 32.32
CA ASN A 15 29.21 60.65 32.72
C ASN A 15 29.66 60.45 34.18
N THR A 16 30.79 59.70 34.26
CA THR A 16 31.81 59.58 35.33
C THR A 16 31.38 58.85 36.61
N THR A 17 32.09 57.85 37.15
CA THR A 17 33.50 57.83 37.59
C THR A 17 33.93 56.38 37.93
N ALA A 18 35.19 56.01 37.71
CA ALA A 18 35.90 54.85 38.30
C ALA A 18 36.88 55.37 39.39
N PRO A 19 37.78 54.61 40.05
CA PRO A 19 37.79 53.25 40.64
C PRO A 19 38.18 53.23 42.15
N GLU A 20 38.29 52.02 42.74
CA GLU A 20 39.07 51.57 43.94
C GLU A 20 38.89 52.21 45.34
N ILE A 21 38.88 51.35 46.39
CA ILE A 21 39.75 51.39 47.60
C ILE A 21 39.31 50.30 48.61
N ILE A 22 40.30 49.55 49.10
CA ILE A 22 40.29 48.56 50.21
C ILE A 22 40.33 49.31 51.56
N PRO A 23 39.79 48.79 52.68
CA PRO A 23 40.72 48.30 53.72
C PRO A 23 40.26 47.08 54.52
N GLU A 24 41.22 46.20 54.80
CA GLU A 24 41.23 45.27 55.93
C GLU A 24 41.41 46.02 57.26
N SER A 25 40.77 45.58 58.34
CA SER A 25 41.39 45.66 59.68
C SER A 25 40.76 44.74 60.73
N LYS A 26 41.64 43.88 61.29
CA LYS A 26 41.69 43.30 62.67
C LYS A 26 40.73 42.15 63.00
N LEU A 27 41.20 40.89 63.04
CA LEU A 27 41.97 40.19 64.11
C LEU A 27 41.19 40.01 65.44
N PHE A 28 40.52 38.83 65.53
CA PHE A 28 40.11 37.94 66.65
C PHE A 28 39.94 38.50 68.08
N PRO A 29 38.96 38.06 68.91
CA PRO A 29 38.77 36.63 69.28
C PRO A 29 37.35 36.17 69.74
N ASN A 30 37.28 34.90 70.18
CA ASN A 30 36.26 34.22 71.01
C ASN A 30 35.19 33.34 70.33
N LYS A 31 35.50 32.02 70.33
CA LYS A 31 34.54 30.94 70.63
C LYS A 31 34.29 30.90 72.15
N GLU A 32 33.06 30.61 72.56
CA GLU A 32 32.67 29.63 73.59
C GLU A 32 31.12 29.67 73.72
N SER A 33 30.37 28.60 73.39
CA SER A 33 30.08 27.36 74.15
C SER A 33 29.01 27.61 75.25
N GLN A 34 27.90 26.87 75.41
CA GLN A 34 27.75 25.44 75.75
C GLN A 34 26.24 25.04 75.69
N ASN A 35 25.88 23.89 75.08
CA ASN A 35 25.69 22.52 75.62
C ASN A 35 24.44 22.25 76.49
N SER A 36 23.65 21.25 76.07
CA SER A 36 23.35 19.98 76.79
C SER A 36 22.27 19.19 76.01
N GLY A 37 22.21 17.85 75.95
CA GLY A 37 22.96 16.78 76.63
C GLY A 37 23.09 15.52 75.72
N ILE A 38 24.12 14.67 75.91
CA ILE A 38 24.21 13.48 76.83
C ILE A 38 23.44 12.28 76.23
N SER A 39 23.97 11.06 76.01
CA SER A 39 25.12 10.29 76.54
C SER A 39 25.61 9.26 75.48
N SER A 40 26.92 8.97 75.31
CA SER A 40 27.71 7.81 75.83
C SER A 40 27.26 6.43 75.26
N LYS A 41 28.07 5.48 74.77
CA LYS A 41 29.50 5.11 74.93
C LYS A 41 29.87 4.00 73.90
N ASN A 42 31.17 3.78 73.70
CA ASN A 42 31.88 2.63 73.08
C ASN A 42 32.22 2.66 71.58
N SER A 43 33.41 3.18 71.25
CA SER A 43 34.54 2.39 70.70
C SER A 43 35.68 3.34 70.31
N LEU A 44 36.69 3.38 71.16
CA LEU A 44 38.01 3.96 70.91
C LEU A 44 39.00 2.79 70.76
N GLU A 45 40.13 3.09 70.13
CA GLU A 45 41.35 2.28 69.98
C GLU A 45 41.44 1.43 68.71
N THR A 46 42.01 1.99 67.63
CA THR A 46 43.00 1.34 66.73
C THR A 46 43.47 2.21 65.54
N SER A 47 43.54 3.55 65.68
CA SER A 47 44.06 4.36 64.56
C SER A 47 44.78 5.64 64.99
N PHE A 48 45.66 5.55 66.01
CA PHE A 48 46.55 6.66 66.39
C PHE A 48 48.01 6.25 66.67
N ARG A 49 48.43 5.08 66.16
CA ARG A 49 49.84 4.66 66.13
C ARG A 49 50.14 4.02 64.78
N GLU A 50 50.57 4.85 63.82
CA GLU A 50 51.48 4.52 62.71
C GLU A 50 51.34 5.61 61.63
N ARG A 51 52.36 6.48 61.56
CA ARG A 51 52.78 7.40 60.47
C ARG A 51 53.38 8.72 60.99
N ASN A 52 53.84 8.74 62.24
CA ASN A 52 55.09 9.42 62.58
C ASN A 52 56.27 8.52 62.19
N SER A 53 56.65 8.53 60.91
CA SER A 53 57.98 8.05 60.45
C SER A 53 58.21 8.39 58.98
N ARG A 54 58.62 9.64 58.72
CA ARG A 54 59.51 10.03 57.61
C ARG A 54 59.80 11.53 57.72
N LEU A 55 60.60 11.89 58.74
CA LEU A 55 61.35 13.13 58.74
C LEU A 55 62.62 12.88 57.90
N LEU A 56 62.85 13.69 56.87
CA LEU A 56 64.13 13.77 56.17
C LEU A 56 65.19 14.27 57.15
N SER A 57 66.36 13.63 57.19
CA SER A 57 67.48 14.08 58.01
C SER A 57 68.15 15.31 57.38
N VAL A 58 68.67 16.19 58.23
CA VAL A 58 69.34 17.45 57.86
C VAL A 58 70.72 17.19 57.20
N GLU A 59 71.23 15.97 57.25
CA GLU A 59 72.51 15.56 56.63
C GLU A 59 72.42 15.36 55.11
N ASP A 60 71.25 14.98 54.58
CA ASP A 60 71.05 14.74 53.14
C ASP A 60 70.96 16.03 52.29
N LEU A 61 70.80 17.20 52.92
CA LEU A 61 70.79 18.51 52.26
C LEU A 61 72.17 19.18 52.22
N LEU A 62 73.14 18.71 53.01
CA LEU A 62 74.50 19.27 53.05
C LEU A 62 75.45 18.59 52.05
N HIS A 63 75.17 17.35 51.63
CA HIS A 63 75.95 16.68 50.58
C HIS A 63 75.68 17.16 49.15
N LYS A 64 74.67 18.01 48.92
CA LYS A 64 74.36 18.59 47.60
C LYS A 64 74.91 20.01 47.38
N ARG A 65 75.72 20.54 48.30
CA ARG A 65 76.26 21.91 48.22
C ARG A 65 77.78 21.99 47.99
N ASN A 66 78.47 20.86 47.84
CA ASN A 66 79.93 20.78 47.71
C ASN A 66 80.47 20.19 46.40
N ASP A 67 79.71 20.29 45.30
CA ASP A 67 80.26 20.03 43.95
C ASP A 67 79.86 21.15 42.98
N VAL A 68 80.34 22.37 43.28
CA VAL A 68 80.42 23.46 42.30
C VAL A 68 81.89 23.82 42.17
N ASN A 69 82.64 22.98 41.44
CA ASN A 69 83.89 23.33 40.76
C ASN A 69 84.42 22.13 39.96
N SER A 70 83.77 21.80 38.85
CA SER A 70 84.48 21.18 37.72
C SER A 70 83.78 21.55 36.42
N ILE A 71 84.49 22.31 35.58
CA ILE A 71 84.06 22.65 34.22
C ILE A 71 84.05 21.35 33.40
N PRO A 72 82.91 20.88 32.86
CA PRO A 72 82.91 19.65 32.07
C PRO A 72 83.64 19.91 30.74
N LYS A 73 84.73 19.17 30.50
CA LYS A 73 85.42 19.15 29.20
C LYS A 73 84.42 18.70 28.12
N LEU A 74 84.18 19.57 27.14
CA LEU A 74 83.41 19.27 25.94
C LEU A 74 84.11 18.17 25.13
N THR A 75 83.59 16.95 25.21
CA THR A 75 83.91 15.87 24.27
C THR A 75 82.94 15.93 23.09
N TYR A 76 83.49 16.08 21.89
CA TYR A 76 82.70 16.06 20.65
C TYR A 76 82.20 14.65 20.37
N ILE A 77 80.90 14.42 20.61
CA ILE A 77 80.22 13.18 20.27
C ILE A 77 79.78 13.24 18.80
N SER A 78 80.12 12.22 18.01
CA SER A 78 79.80 12.14 16.59
C SER A 78 78.28 12.18 16.34
N LYS A 79 77.85 12.71 15.18
CA LYS A 79 76.42 12.85 14.82
C LYS A 79 75.67 11.50 14.83
N ALA A 80 76.37 10.40 14.54
CA ALA A 80 75.82 9.04 14.59
C ALA A 80 75.57 8.54 16.03
N GLN A 81 76.44 8.86 16.99
CA GLN A 81 76.23 8.50 18.40
C GLN A 81 75.12 9.33 19.05
N ARG A 82 74.94 10.60 18.65
CA ARG A 82 73.80 11.41 19.10
C ARG A 82 72.45 10.82 18.67
N LEU A 83 72.33 10.34 17.44
CA LEU A 83 71.09 9.73 16.94
C LEU A 83 70.77 8.41 17.64
N LYS A 84 71.78 7.53 17.85
CA LYS A 84 71.60 6.29 18.61
C LYS A 84 71.17 6.53 20.06
N ASN A 85 71.80 7.48 20.75
CA ASN A 85 71.44 7.80 22.14
C ASN A 85 70.03 8.39 22.24
N LEU A 86 69.57 9.12 21.20
CA LEU A 86 68.23 9.72 21.16
C LEU A 86 67.15 8.66 20.85
N GLU A 87 67.46 7.67 20.00
CA GLU A 87 66.59 6.52 19.77
C GLU A 87 66.49 5.60 20.99
N GLU A 88 67.61 5.32 21.67
CA GLU A 88 67.60 4.53 22.91
C GLU A 88 66.85 5.26 24.04
N SER A 89 67.01 6.58 24.14
CA SER A 89 66.23 7.39 25.10
C SER A 89 64.73 7.31 24.81
N LYS A 90 64.31 7.46 23.55
CA LYS A 90 62.89 7.36 23.17
C LYS A 90 62.31 5.97 23.40
N LYS A 91 63.09 4.90 23.13
CA LYS A 91 62.66 3.52 23.41
C LYS A 91 62.50 3.26 24.91
N ARG A 92 63.39 3.79 25.75
CA ARG A 92 63.27 3.69 27.21
C ARG A 92 62.05 4.44 27.72
N GLU A 93 61.80 5.64 27.21
CA GLU A 93 60.64 6.45 27.59
C GLU A 93 59.30 5.79 27.19
N GLN A 94 59.26 5.16 26.02
CA GLN A 94 58.09 4.37 25.57
C GLN A 94 57.86 3.12 26.44
N LEU A 95 58.92 2.41 26.82
CA LEU A 95 58.82 1.24 27.71
C LEU A 95 58.34 1.62 29.12
N GLU A 96 58.85 2.73 29.66
CA GLU A 96 58.38 3.25 30.95
C GLU A 96 56.92 3.72 30.90
N ALA A 97 56.49 4.33 29.79
CA ALA A 97 55.10 4.74 29.60
C ALA A 97 54.15 3.53 29.54
N ILE A 98 54.55 2.45 28.87
CA ILE A 98 53.78 1.19 28.79
C ILE A 98 53.69 0.53 30.18
N GLN A 99 54.81 0.44 30.90
CA GLN A 99 54.83 -0.12 32.26
C GLN A 99 53.98 0.71 33.24
N ASN A 100 54.00 2.04 33.14
CA ASN A 100 53.15 2.89 33.96
C ASN A 100 51.67 2.74 33.62
N GLN A 101 51.30 2.59 32.33
CA GLN A 101 49.92 2.31 31.94
C GLN A 101 49.42 0.96 32.45
N GLU A 102 50.24 -0.10 32.39
CA GLU A 102 49.87 -1.41 32.95
C GLU A 102 49.71 -1.37 34.46
N ARG A 103 50.60 -0.65 35.16
CA ARG A 103 50.52 -0.49 36.62
C ARG A 103 49.27 0.27 37.05
N LEU A 104 48.88 1.30 36.28
CA LEU A 104 47.62 2.03 36.48
C LEU A 104 46.39 1.15 36.20
N LYS A 105 46.42 0.31 35.15
CA LYS A 105 45.34 -0.63 34.86
C LYS A 105 45.18 -1.69 35.97
N ARG A 106 46.28 -2.23 36.50
CA ARG A 106 46.23 -3.17 37.64
C ARG A 106 45.64 -2.54 38.89
N LYS A 107 46.11 -1.34 39.28
CA LYS A 107 45.54 -0.60 40.42
C LYS A 107 44.06 -0.30 40.25
N ARG A 108 43.63 0.04 39.03
CA ARG A 108 42.21 0.33 38.74
C ARG A 108 41.34 -0.92 38.82
N LYS A 109 41.88 -2.08 38.43
CA LYS A 109 41.20 -3.38 38.55
C LYS A 109 41.07 -3.83 40.01
N GLU A 110 42.14 -3.68 40.81
CA GLU A 110 42.12 -3.99 42.25
C GLU A 110 41.13 -3.10 43.03
N LEU A 111 41.04 -1.81 42.69
CA LEU A 111 40.07 -0.88 43.28
C LEU A 111 38.62 -1.25 42.94
N LEU A 112 38.39 -1.72 41.71
CA LEU A 112 37.08 -2.19 41.26
C LEU A 112 36.66 -3.47 42.01
N GLU A 113 37.58 -4.43 42.13
CA GLU A 113 37.36 -5.67 42.89
C GLU A 113 37.10 -5.41 44.38
N GLN A 114 37.81 -4.45 44.99
CA GLN A 114 37.55 -4.04 46.38
C GLN A 114 36.19 -3.37 46.54
N SER A 115 35.77 -2.54 45.58
CA SER A 115 34.44 -1.91 45.58
C SER A 115 33.33 -2.93 45.38
N GLU A 116 33.52 -3.93 44.51
CA GLU A 116 32.54 -5.00 44.29
C GLU A 116 32.39 -5.89 45.51
N ARG A 117 33.50 -6.27 46.18
CA ARG A 117 33.44 -7.03 47.44
C ARG A 117 32.75 -6.27 48.56
N GLN A 118 32.94 -4.94 48.65
CA GLN A 118 32.22 -4.10 49.61
C GLN A 118 30.72 -4.05 49.31
N LYS A 119 30.33 -3.88 48.04
CA LYS A 119 28.92 -3.88 47.63
C LYS A 119 28.25 -5.25 47.84
N GLU A 120 28.98 -6.34 47.64
CA GLU A 120 28.46 -7.68 47.88
C GLU A 120 28.27 -7.98 49.37
N HIS A 121 29.19 -7.49 50.21
CA HIS A 121 29.06 -7.55 51.67
C HIS A 121 27.87 -6.71 52.16
N GLU A 122 27.72 -5.47 51.67
CA GLU A 122 26.56 -4.62 51.99
C GLU A 122 25.25 -5.26 51.56
N ARG A 123 25.20 -5.91 50.37
CA ARG A 123 24.01 -6.64 49.91
C ARG A 123 23.64 -7.81 50.81
N ARG A 124 24.62 -8.58 51.28
CA ARG A 124 24.38 -9.71 52.21
C ARG A 124 23.88 -9.24 53.57
N GLU A 125 24.42 -8.13 54.08
CA GLU A 125 23.96 -7.55 55.35
C GLU A 125 22.55 -6.95 55.21
N LEU A 126 22.24 -6.31 54.07
CA LEU A 126 20.89 -5.83 53.78
C LEU A 126 19.88 -6.98 53.65
N GLN A 127 20.28 -8.12 53.09
CA GLN A 127 19.41 -9.31 53.00
C GLN A 127 19.11 -9.90 54.38
N LYS A 128 20.11 -9.99 55.27
CA LYS A 128 19.88 -10.43 56.65
C LYS A 128 18.99 -9.46 57.42
N MET A 129 19.20 -8.15 57.26
CA MET A 129 18.37 -7.11 57.87
C MET A 129 16.92 -7.21 57.38
N LYS A 130 16.70 -7.39 56.07
CA LYS A 130 15.35 -7.60 55.51
C LYS A 130 14.70 -8.90 55.99
N GLU A 131 15.47 -9.96 56.22
CA GLU A 131 14.93 -11.23 56.71
C GLU A 131 14.50 -11.14 58.18
N VAL A 132 15.24 -10.37 58.99
CA VAL A 132 14.87 -10.04 60.39
C VAL A 132 13.67 -9.08 60.43
N GLU A 133 13.63 -8.08 59.56
CA GLU A 133 12.52 -7.14 59.41
C GLU A 133 11.24 -7.87 58.99
N ARG A 134 11.30 -8.77 58.00
CA ARG A 134 10.17 -9.60 57.58
C ARG A 134 9.62 -10.48 58.71
N ARG A 135 10.50 -10.97 59.58
CA ARG A 135 10.13 -11.80 60.74
C ARG A 135 9.47 -10.98 61.86
N ASN A 136 9.86 -9.72 62.01
CA ASN A 136 9.21 -8.77 62.91
C ASN A 136 7.87 -8.27 62.33
N GLU A 137 7.80 -8.01 61.02
CA GLU A 137 6.57 -7.62 60.32
C GLU A 137 5.52 -8.74 60.36
N GLU A 138 5.90 -10.02 60.24
CA GLU A 138 4.98 -11.15 60.43
C GLU A 138 4.42 -11.23 61.86
N ARG A 139 5.21 -10.80 62.85
CA ARG A 139 4.80 -10.78 64.26
C ARG A 139 3.86 -9.60 64.54
N GLU A 140 4.19 -8.42 64.04
CA GLU A 140 3.33 -7.22 64.11
C GLU A 140 2.03 -7.39 63.32
N ARG A 141 2.06 -8.10 62.18
CA ARG A 141 0.87 -8.37 61.38
C ARG A 141 -0.13 -9.27 62.11
N ARG A 142 0.35 -10.27 62.87
CA ARG A 142 -0.52 -11.12 63.71
C ARG A 142 -1.15 -10.33 64.86
N GLU A 143 -0.40 -9.42 65.47
CA GLU A 143 -0.91 -8.54 66.53
C GLU A 143 -1.90 -7.49 65.98
N ARG A 144 -1.66 -6.94 64.78
CA ARG A 144 -2.61 -6.04 64.08
C ARG A 144 -3.86 -6.75 63.62
N GLU A 145 -3.78 -8.00 63.13
CA GLU A 145 -4.96 -8.78 62.72
C GLU A 145 -5.87 -9.11 63.92
N GLU A 146 -5.33 -9.28 65.13
CA GLU A 146 -6.14 -9.42 66.36
C GLU A 146 -6.78 -8.10 66.82
N LEU A 147 -6.09 -6.97 66.63
CA LEU A 147 -6.60 -5.62 66.91
C LEU A 147 -7.68 -5.20 65.90
N GLU A 148 -7.46 -5.43 64.61
CA GLU A 148 -8.42 -5.14 63.54
C GLU A 148 -9.69 -6.00 63.64
N ARG A 149 -9.60 -7.24 64.15
CA ARG A 149 -10.79 -8.07 64.43
C ARG A 149 -11.65 -7.49 65.54
N LYS A 150 -11.04 -6.82 66.54
CA LYS A 150 -11.76 -6.11 67.60
C LYS A 150 -12.35 -4.80 67.08
N GLU A 151 -11.62 -4.05 66.25
CA GLU A 151 -12.09 -2.77 65.67
C GLU A 151 -13.18 -2.93 64.60
N ARG A 152 -13.15 -3.98 63.77
CA ARG A 152 -14.22 -4.26 62.78
C ARG A 152 -15.60 -4.55 63.38
N SER A 153 -15.68 -4.85 64.67
CA SER A 153 -16.96 -5.05 65.36
C SER A 153 -17.63 -3.75 65.81
N GLN A 154 -16.89 -2.62 65.77
CA GLN A 154 -17.35 -1.32 66.23
C GLN A 154 -16.87 -0.23 65.27
N MET A 155 -17.55 0.02 64.14
CA MET A 155 -17.77 1.37 63.58
C MET A 155 -18.58 1.28 62.27
N PRO A 156 -19.46 2.28 61.99
CA PRO A 156 -20.40 2.24 60.88
C PRO A 156 -19.78 2.75 59.57
N VAL A 157 -20.32 2.22 58.46
CA VAL A 157 -19.89 2.46 57.08
C VAL A 157 -20.32 3.86 56.62
N ASN A 158 -19.37 4.71 56.25
CA ASN A 158 -19.62 5.86 55.38
C ASN A 158 -18.93 5.64 54.03
N SER A 159 -19.73 5.76 52.98
CA SER A 159 -19.44 5.40 51.60
C SER A 159 -18.78 6.56 50.84
N ASP A 160 -17.49 6.43 50.51
CA ASP A 160 -16.88 7.22 49.44
C ASP A 160 -16.57 6.32 48.25
N LEU A 161 -17.34 6.54 47.19
CA LEU A 161 -17.32 5.84 45.91
C LEU A 161 -15.94 5.88 45.21
N ALA A 162 -15.09 6.84 45.60
CA ALA A 162 -13.71 6.99 45.16
C ALA A 162 -12.83 5.79 45.54
N HIS A 163 -13.08 5.18 46.70
CA HIS A 163 -12.26 4.07 47.18
C HIS A 163 -12.54 2.76 46.43
N LEU A 164 -13.76 2.61 45.88
CA LEU A 164 -14.20 1.43 45.14
C LEU A 164 -13.64 1.36 43.70
N ASN A 165 -13.37 2.50 43.08
CA ASN A 165 -12.78 2.53 41.73
C ASN A 165 -11.25 2.32 41.76
N LEU A 166 -10.58 2.70 42.85
CA LEU A 166 -9.15 2.45 43.08
C LEU A 166 -8.79 0.97 43.28
N LEU A 167 -9.78 0.10 43.50
CA LEU A 167 -9.61 -1.34 43.76
C LEU A 167 -9.76 -2.23 42.51
N LYS A 168 -10.01 -1.66 41.32
CA LYS A 168 -10.39 -2.41 40.10
C LYS A 168 -9.41 -2.29 38.92
N LEU A 169 -8.10 -2.18 39.14
CA LEU A 169 -7.09 -2.30 38.08
C LEU A 169 -6.04 -3.37 38.44
N PRO A 170 -5.68 -4.27 37.52
CA PRO A 170 -4.57 -5.21 37.69
C PRO A 170 -3.22 -4.52 37.43
N GLU A 171 -2.13 -5.15 37.86
CA GLU A 171 -0.70 -4.83 37.59
C GLU A 171 -0.02 -3.83 38.53
N SER A 172 0.72 -4.38 39.50
CA SER A 172 1.57 -3.63 40.44
C SER A 172 2.74 -2.90 39.76
N GLU A 173 3.21 -3.38 38.59
CA GLU A 173 4.40 -2.86 37.90
C GLU A 173 4.12 -1.58 37.10
N VAL A 174 3.00 -1.53 36.35
CA VAL A 174 2.58 -0.30 35.61
C VAL A 174 2.35 0.86 36.57
N ARG A 175 1.88 0.55 37.79
CA ARG A 175 1.65 1.55 38.83
C ARG A 175 2.95 2.17 39.33
N GLU A 176 4.02 1.39 39.49
CA GLU A 176 5.33 1.88 39.92
C GLU A 176 5.94 2.82 38.87
N GLU A 177 5.89 2.46 37.57
CA GLU A 177 6.40 3.33 36.50
C GLU A 177 5.64 4.66 36.38
N LEU A 178 4.32 4.65 36.55
CA LEU A 178 3.50 5.87 36.49
C LEU A 178 3.83 6.80 37.68
N ILE A 179 4.02 6.22 38.88
CA ILE A 179 4.42 6.96 40.08
C ILE A 179 5.83 7.56 39.92
N GLU A 180 6.76 6.81 39.33
CA GLU A 180 8.11 7.33 39.07
C GLU A 180 8.08 8.53 38.11
N LYS A 181 7.33 8.45 37.01
CA LYS A 181 7.19 9.56 36.07
C LYS A 181 6.44 10.75 36.68
N GLU A 182 5.47 10.53 37.57
CA GLU A 182 4.81 11.59 38.33
C GLU A 182 5.79 12.28 39.28
N LEU A 183 6.62 11.52 40.00
CA LEU A 183 7.69 12.04 40.85
C LEU A 183 8.73 12.81 40.05
N GLU A 184 9.06 12.38 38.83
CA GLU A 184 9.92 13.15 37.91
C GLU A 184 9.30 14.48 37.50
N GLN A 185 7.99 14.53 37.21
CA GLN A 185 7.29 15.78 36.91
C GLN A 185 7.28 16.73 38.11
N ILE A 186 7.05 16.20 39.32
CA ILE A 186 7.12 16.96 40.59
C ILE A 186 8.53 17.50 40.80
N ARG A 187 9.56 16.65 40.65
CA ARG A 187 10.97 17.06 40.75
C ARG A 187 11.30 18.16 39.76
N LEU A 188 10.88 18.04 38.49
CA LEU A 188 11.09 19.06 37.47
C LEU A 188 10.38 20.38 37.79
N HIS A 189 9.20 20.34 38.39
CA HIS A 189 8.44 21.53 38.76
C HIS A 189 9.10 22.32 39.91
N TYR A 190 9.60 21.63 40.94
CA TYR A 190 10.14 22.27 42.15
C TYR A 190 11.66 22.49 42.14
N LEU A 191 12.44 21.60 41.52
CA LEU A 191 13.91 21.71 41.50
C LEU A 191 14.43 22.58 40.35
N GLY A 192 13.56 23.05 39.45
CA GLY A 192 13.89 24.08 38.47
C GLY A 192 15.08 23.74 37.59
N LEU A 193 15.29 22.46 37.24
CA LEU A 193 16.26 22.09 36.22
C LEU A 193 15.88 22.81 34.93
N ASN A 194 16.68 23.82 34.56
CA ASN A 194 16.47 24.65 33.39
C ASN A 194 16.25 23.76 32.17
N LYS A 195 15.00 23.62 31.72
CA LYS A 195 14.72 23.05 30.41
C LYS A 195 15.36 23.98 29.39
N GLU A 196 16.26 23.45 28.57
CA GLU A 196 16.57 24.08 27.30
C GLU A 196 15.25 24.22 26.55
N LYS A 197 14.73 25.45 26.44
CA LYS A 197 13.53 25.71 25.65
C LYS A 197 13.87 25.28 24.22
N LYS A 198 13.22 24.24 23.70
CA LYS A 198 13.27 23.93 22.27
C LYS A 198 12.97 25.24 21.53
N LYS A 199 13.94 25.77 20.79
CA LYS A 199 13.76 26.98 20.00
C LYS A 199 12.54 26.74 19.11
N VAL A 200 11.52 27.58 19.25
CA VAL A 200 10.42 27.61 18.31
C VAL A 200 11.03 28.03 16.98
N LEU A 201 11.30 27.05 16.11
CA LEU A 201 11.76 27.30 14.75
C LEU A 201 10.74 28.21 14.08
N LYS A 202 11.20 29.31 13.51
CA LYS A 202 10.32 30.21 12.74
C LYS A 202 9.68 29.39 11.61
N PRO A 203 8.43 29.67 11.21
CA PRO A 203 7.80 28.95 10.10
C PRO A 203 8.68 28.91 8.84
N SER A 204 9.41 30.00 8.55
CA SER A 204 10.36 30.09 7.45
C SER A 204 11.55 29.13 7.52
N GLU A 205 11.90 28.62 8.71
CA GLU A 205 12.96 27.63 8.92
C GLU A 205 12.40 26.20 8.93
N LYS A 206 11.16 26.00 9.41
CA LYS A 206 10.44 24.71 9.33
C LYS A 206 10.21 24.26 7.88
N PHE A 207 9.94 25.19 6.96
CA PHE A 207 9.66 24.87 5.55
C PHE A 207 10.90 24.79 4.64
N LYS A 208 12.12 24.88 5.18
CA LYS A 208 13.32 25.07 4.34
C LYS A 208 13.92 23.77 3.78
N THR A 209 13.64 22.60 4.36
CA THR A 209 14.31 21.34 3.95
C THR A 209 13.38 20.15 3.69
N ILE A 210 12.29 19.96 4.44
CA ILE A 210 11.32 18.88 4.21
C ILE A 210 9.94 19.38 4.63
N PHE A 211 8.95 19.30 3.75
CA PHE A 211 7.56 19.57 4.11
C PHE A 211 6.95 18.29 4.67
N ASN A 212 6.92 18.15 5.99
CA ASN A 212 6.19 17.05 6.62
C ASN A 212 4.71 17.44 6.73
N PHE A 213 3.84 16.66 6.10
CA PHE A 213 2.39 16.87 6.16
C PHE A 213 1.75 16.25 7.40
N GLU A 214 2.49 15.37 8.09
CA GLU A 214 2.05 14.74 9.33
C GLU A 214 2.63 15.46 10.54
N TRP A 215 1.83 15.52 11.60
CA TRP A 215 2.28 15.94 12.91
C TRP A 215 3.19 14.86 13.50
N ASP A 216 4.33 15.26 14.06
CA ASP A 216 5.21 14.32 14.75
C ASP A 216 4.52 13.83 16.03
N GLU A 217 4.61 12.54 16.34
CA GLU A 217 4.07 11.98 17.58
C GLU A 217 4.68 12.64 18.83
N SER A 218 5.89 13.20 18.70
CA SER A 218 6.53 13.97 19.76
C SER A 218 5.84 15.31 20.08
N GLU A 219 4.94 15.77 19.21
CA GLU A 219 4.11 16.97 19.41
C GLU A 219 2.75 16.64 20.08
N ASP A 220 2.43 15.36 20.31
CA ASP A 220 1.22 14.93 21.03
C ASP A 220 1.34 15.23 22.53
N THR A 221 0.42 16.03 23.06
CA THR A 221 0.42 16.43 24.47
C THR A 221 -0.22 15.40 25.39
N THR A 222 -1.03 14.48 24.87
CA THR A 222 -1.84 13.56 25.68
C THR A 222 -1.11 12.27 26.04
N LYS A 223 -0.21 11.79 25.17
CA LYS A 223 0.63 10.60 25.41
C LYS A 223 1.53 10.69 26.65
N PHE A 224 1.87 11.90 27.09
CA PHE A 224 2.73 12.14 28.24
C PHE A 224 1.97 12.38 29.56
N GLU A 225 0.63 12.28 29.56
CA GLU A 225 -0.17 12.35 30.78
C GLU A 225 -0.07 10.99 31.52
N ASN A 226 0.63 10.98 32.66
CA ASN A 226 0.85 9.75 33.45
C ASN A 226 -0.27 9.47 34.46
N ASN A 227 -1.20 10.42 34.64
CA ASN A 227 -2.25 10.27 35.65
C ASN A 227 -3.48 9.57 35.05
N PRO A 228 -3.93 8.44 35.62
CA PRO A 228 -5.03 7.64 35.09
C PRO A 228 -6.36 8.41 35.01
N ILE A 229 -6.58 9.42 35.86
CA ILE A 229 -7.79 10.27 35.81
C ILE A 229 -7.83 11.11 34.52
N TYR A 230 -6.65 11.51 34.02
CA TYR A 230 -6.53 12.32 32.82
C TYR A 230 -6.35 11.49 31.54
N GLN A 231 -5.91 10.24 31.65
CA GLN A 231 -5.95 9.25 30.58
C GLN A 231 -7.40 8.80 30.31
N ASP A 232 -8.10 8.34 31.36
CA ASP A 232 -9.50 7.91 31.28
C ASP A 232 -10.44 9.03 31.77
N ARG A 233 -10.43 10.17 31.06
CA ARG A 233 -11.33 11.28 31.41
C ARG A 233 -12.78 10.82 31.29
N PRO A 234 -13.57 10.89 32.37
CA PRO A 234 -14.99 10.55 32.29
C PRO A 234 -15.65 11.50 31.29
N GLU A 235 -16.15 10.94 30.20
CA GLU A 235 -16.73 11.74 29.14
C GLU A 235 -18.00 12.45 29.66
N PRO A 236 -18.13 13.77 29.46
CA PRO A 236 -19.31 14.48 29.94
C PRO A 236 -20.54 13.95 29.20
N GLN A 237 -21.48 13.38 29.95
CA GLN A 237 -22.77 12.98 29.43
C GLN A 237 -23.62 14.23 29.18
N LEU A 238 -23.48 14.78 27.97
CA LEU A 238 -24.06 16.07 27.56
C LEU A 238 -25.58 16.09 27.78
N LEU A 239 -26.08 17.23 28.29
CA LEU A 239 -27.52 17.47 28.53
C LEU A 239 -28.21 16.31 29.27
N PHE A 240 -27.55 15.74 30.29
CA PHE A 240 -28.09 14.63 31.09
C PHE A 240 -28.51 13.40 30.25
N GLY A 241 -27.66 13.02 29.29
CA GLY A 241 -27.90 11.87 28.39
C GLY A 241 -28.81 12.18 27.21
N ARG A 242 -29.32 13.41 27.07
CA ARG A 242 -30.13 13.86 25.92
C ARG A 242 -29.30 14.55 24.84
N GLY A 243 -28.06 14.92 25.16
CA GLY A 243 -27.14 15.61 24.26
C GLY A 243 -26.13 14.66 23.65
N PHE A 244 -25.76 14.92 22.41
CA PHE A 244 -24.79 14.13 21.66
C PHE A 244 -23.62 15.03 21.22
N ARG A 245 -22.42 14.47 21.17
CA ARG A 245 -21.25 15.14 20.60
C ARG A 245 -21.48 15.40 19.12
N ALA A 246 -21.10 16.60 18.67
CA ALA A 246 -21.18 16.95 17.26
C ALA A 246 -20.22 16.08 16.42
N GLY A 247 -20.66 15.70 15.22
CA GLY A 247 -19.84 14.98 14.23
C GLY A 247 -19.73 13.46 14.42
N ILE A 248 -20.10 12.91 15.59
CA ILE A 248 -20.13 11.47 15.84
C ILE A 248 -21.57 10.98 15.67
N ASP A 249 -21.78 9.79 15.08
CA ASP A 249 -23.12 9.22 14.89
C ASP A 249 -23.86 9.09 16.24
N VAL A 250 -25.07 9.67 16.30
CA VAL A 250 -25.96 9.63 17.46
C VAL A 250 -26.27 8.18 17.87
N ARG A 251 -26.42 7.27 16.90
CA ARG A 251 -26.71 5.86 17.17
C ARG A 251 -25.55 5.16 17.88
N GLU A 252 -24.30 5.43 17.47
CA GLU A 252 -23.12 4.89 18.15
C GLU A 252 -22.93 5.47 19.55
N GLN A 253 -23.22 6.76 19.73
CA GLN A 253 -23.16 7.40 21.04
C GLN A 253 -24.20 6.83 22.02
N ARG A 254 -25.42 6.55 21.56
CA ARG A 254 -26.46 5.92 22.40
C ARG A 254 -26.05 4.53 22.89
N LYS A 255 -25.36 3.72 22.07
CA LYS A 255 -24.87 2.40 22.48
C LYS A 255 -23.87 2.45 23.64
N LYS A 256 -23.14 3.57 23.81
CA LYS A 256 -22.16 3.76 24.90
C LYS A 256 -22.80 4.29 26.19
N ASN A 257 -23.95 4.96 26.11
CA ASN A 257 -24.55 5.68 27.24
C ASN A 257 -25.62 4.86 27.98
N ASN A 258 -25.21 3.95 28.87
CA ASN A 258 -26.17 3.12 29.62
C ASN A 258 -26.71 3.76 30.93
N PHE A 259 -25.99 4.71 31.53
CA PHE A 259 -26.28 5.18 32.89
C PHE A 259 -27.61 5.94 32.99
N TYR A 260 -27.84 6.96 32.14
CA TYR A 260 -29.09 7.74 32.18
C TYR A 260 -30.30 6.96 31.67
N ASP A 261 -30.12 5.98 30.80
CA ASP A 261 -31.20 5.09 30.35
C ASP A 261 -31.65 4.16 31.48
N GLU A 262 -30.71 3.56 32.22
CA GLU A 262 -31.01 2.77 33.40
C GLU A 262 -31.65 3.61 34.51
N LEU A 263 -31.17 4.83 34.71
CA LEU A 263 -31.68 5.75 35.71
C LEU A 263 -33.08 6.27 35.34
N SER A 264 -33.35 6.50 34.04
CA SER A 264 -34.69 6.80 33.52
C SER A 264 -35.66 5.63 33.74
N ARG A 265 -35.21 4.39 33.49
CA ARG A 265 -36.02 3.18 33.75
C ARG A 265 -36.35 3.03 35.24
N LYS A 266 -35.36 3.12 36.12
CA LYS A 266 -35.56 3.05 37.58
C LYS A 266 -36.47 4.15 38.12
N ARG A 267 -36.41 5.36 37.54
CA ARG A 267 -37.30 6.47 37.91
C ARG A 267 -38.73 6.30 37.36
N ALA A 268 -38.89 5.62 36.23
CA ALA A 268 -40.21 5.33 35.65
C ALA A 268 -40.97 4.23 36.42
N GLU A 269 -40.27 3.36 37.15
CA GLU A 269 -40.87 2.34 38.03
C GLU A 269 -41.45 2.92 39.33
N LEU A 270 -41.07 4.15 39.71
CA LEU A 270 -41.65 4.87 40.85
C LEU A 270 -42.99 5.50 40.45
N PRO A 271 -44.04 5.41 41.29
CA PRO A 271 -45.34 5.99 40.98
C PRO A 271 -45.28 7.52 41.15
N GLN A 272 -44.92 8.24 40.08
CA GLN A 272 -45.18 9.67 39.95
C GLN A 272 -45.90 10.01 38.64
N THR A 273 -46.85 10.91 38.83
CA THR A 273 -47.93 11.36 37.95
C THR A 273 -47.42 12.32 36.87
N THR A 274 -47.02 11.81 35.70
CA THR A 274 -47.04 12.61 34.45
C THR A 274 -47.33 11.70 33.25
N PRO A 275 -48.13 12.16 32.27
CA PRO A 275 -48.46 11.36 31.10
C PRO A 275 -47.20 11.14 30.24
N LYS A 276 -47.00 9.88 29.81
CA LYS A 276 -46.00 9.50 28.81
C LYS A 276 -46.10 10.45 27.61
N PRO A 277 -45.02 11.11 27.15
CA PRO A 277 -45.01 11.69 25.82
C PRO A 277 -45.25 10.58 24.79
N PRO A 278 -45.93 10.86 23.67
CA PRO A 278 -46.20 9.85 22.64
C PRO A 278 -44.87 9.24 22.18
N GLU A 279 -44.80 7.91 22.17
CA GLU A 279 -43.67 7.21 21.56
C GLU A 279 -43.52 7.71 20.12
N PRO A 280 -42.32 8.14 19.68
CA PRO A 280 -42.12 8.48 18.28
C PRO A 280 -42.51 7.24 17.47
N THR A 281 -43.48 7.40 16.58
CA THR A 281 -43.91 6.30 15.71
C THR A 281 -42.70 5.81 14.93
N PRO A 282 -42.29 4.53 15.05
CA PRO A 282 -41.12 3.99 14.31
C PRO A 282 -41.29 4.06 12.78
N LYS A 283 -42.50 4.39 12.31
CA LYS A 283 -42.85 4.50 10.88
C LYS A 283 -41.98 5.47 10.09
N HIS A 284 -41.61 6.63 10.63
CA HIS A 284 -40.74 7.57 9.91
C HIS A 284 -39.28 7.10 9.84
N GLU A 285 -38.83 6.32 10.82
CA GLU A 285 -37.48 5.74 10.83
C GLU A 285 -37.39 4.57 9.85
N GLU A 286 -38.40 3.68 9.83
CA GLU A 286 -38.48 2.54 8.91
C GLU A 286 -38.53 2.98 7.44
N GLU A 287 -39.32 4.00 7.07
CA GLU A 287 -39.37 4.51 5.69
C GLU A 287 -38.03 5.10 5.24
N SER A 288 -37.33 5.80 6.14
CA SER A 288 -36.00 6.35 5.86
C SER A 288 -34.92 5.26 5.71
N GLU A 289 -35.04 4.16 6.46
CA GLU A 289 -34.16 2.99 6.36
C GLU A 289 -34.40 2.19 5.08
N VAL A 290 -35.66 2.06 4.64
CA VAL A 290 -35.99 1.36 3.38
C VAL A 290 -35.43 2.11 2.16
N LEU A 291 -35.51 3.45 2.14
CA LEU A 291 -34.95 4.28 1.08
C LEU A 291 -33.41 4.28 1.07
N SER A 292 -32.77 4.19 2.23
CA SER A 292 -31.31 4.18 2.39
C SER A 292 -30.66 2.80 2.30
N ASN A 293 -31.46 1.74 2.13
CA ASN A 293 -30.93 0.39 1.95
C ASN A 293 -30.01 0.28 0.73
N HIS A 294 -28.97 -0.52 0.88
CA HIS A 294 -28.07 -0.90 -0.21
C HIS A 294 -28.83 -1.67 -1.31
N TRP A 295 -28.46 -1.49 -2.57
CA TRP A 295 -29.14 -2.10 -3.74
C TRP A 295 -29.22 -3.63 -3.67
N THR A 296 -28.30 -4.28 -2.95
CA THR A 296 -28.27 -5.75 -2.77
C THR A 296 -29.54 -6.29 -2.09
N LYS A 297 -30.18 -5.48 -1.24
CA LYS A 297 -31.41 -5.87 -0.52
C LYS A 297 -32.68 -5.41 -1.22
N LYS A 298 -32.58 -4.53 -2.22
CA LYS A 298 -33.71 -3.94 -2.95
C LYS A 298 -34.14 -4.82 -4.12
N LYS A 299 -35.42 -4.78 -4.47
CA LYS A 299 -35.95 -5.39 -5.70
C LYS A 299 -35.69 -4.49 -6.91
N LEU A 300 -35.70 -5.05 -8.12
CA LEU A 300 -35.46 -4.31 -9.36
C LEU A 300 -36.46 -3.15 -9.56
N SER A 301 -37.73 -3.35 -9.20
CA SER A 301 -38.78 -2.33 -9.32
C SER A 301 -38.61 -1.14 -8.37
N GLU A 302 -37.82 -1.30 -7.30
CA GLU A 302 -37.59 -0.30 -6.26
C GLU A 302 -36.26 0.47 -6.49
N MET A 303 -35.51 0.13 -7.55
CA MET A 303 -34.22 0.73 -7.85
C MET A 303 -34.38 2.16 -8.36
N THR A 304 -33.82 3.12 -7.63
CA THR A 304 -33.76 4.53 -8.04
C THR A 304 -32.50 4.85 -8.84
N GLU A 305 -32.43 6.01 -9.51
CA GLU A 305 -31.22 6.47 -10.20
C GLU A 305 -30.01 6.60 -9.24
N ARG A 306 -30.24 6.95 -7.98
CA ARG A 306 -29.22 6.96 -6.92
C ARG A 306 -28.68 5.55 -6.68
N ASP A 307 -29.55 4.55 -6.58
CA ASP A 307 -29.13 3.17 -6.37
C ASP A 307 -28.33 2.63 -7.56
N TRP A 308 -28.72 2.99 -8.79
CA TRP A 308 -27.94 2.65 -9.98
C TRP A 308 -26.57 3.35 -10.04
N ARG A 309 -26.47 4.56 -9.48
CA ARG A 309 -25.19 5.24 -9.34
C ARG A 309 -24.29 4.54 -8.32
N ILE A 310 -24.82 4.19 -7.15
CA ILE A 310 -24.08 3.43 -6.13
C ILE A 310 -23.65 2.07 -6.69
N PHE A 311 -24.54 1.37 -7.39
CA PHE A 311 -24.23 0.10 -8.06
C PHE A 311 -23.04 0.24 -9.02
N ARG A 312 -23.01 1.32 -9.82
CA ARG A 312 -21.89 1.57 -10.73
C ARG A 312 -20.61 1.93 -9.99
N GLU A 313 -20.70 2.71 -8.91
CA GLU A 313 -19.55 3.05 -8.05
C GLU A 313 -18.95 1.78 -7.41
N ASP A 314 -19.78 0.87 -6.89
CA ASP A 314 -19.32 -0.39 -6.27
C ASP A 314 -18.62 -1.35 -7.25
N PHE A 315 -19.03 -1.33 -8.52
CA PHE A 315 -18.42 -2.14 -9.58
C PHE A 315 -17.42 -1.37 -10.44
N GLU A 316 -17.07 -0.13 -10.05
CA GLU A 316 -16.13 0.76 -10.75
C GLU A 316 -16.49 0.97 -12.24
N ILE A 317 -17.79 1.06 -12.55
CA ILE A 317 -18.30 1.22 -13.91
C ILE A 317 -18.48 2.71 -14.21
N TYR A 318 -17.65 3.24 -15.11
CA TYR A 318 -17.75 4.60 -15.62
C TYR A 318 -18.37 4.61 -17.01
N ILE A 319 -19.32 5.51 -17.25
CA ILE A 319 -20.07 5.58 -18.50
C ILE A 319 -19.97 6.99 -19.09
N LYS A 320 -19.76 7.09 -20.40
CA LYS A 320 -19.90 8.34 -21.16
C LYS A 320 -20.76 8.10 -22.40
N GLY A 321 -21.50 9.11 -22.84
CA GLY A 321 -22.27 9.06 -24.09
C GLY A 321 -23.75 8.73 -23.91
N GLY A 322 -24.58 9.77 -23.97
CA GLY A 322 -26.05 9.69 -24.09
C GLY A 322 -26.79 8.92 -23.00
N ARG A 323 -28.08 8.66 -23.23
CA ARG A 323 -28.91 7.83 -22.34
C ARG A 323 -28.47 6.37 -22.44
N VAL A 324 -28.10 5.78 -21.31
CA VAL A 324 -27.61 4.40 -21.23
C VAL A 324 -28.56 3.58 -20.34
N PRO A 325 -28.96 2.36 -20.76
CA PRO A 325 -29.83 1.49 -19.97
C PRO A 325 -29.20 1.09 -18.63
N PRO A 326 -30.02 0.77 -17.62
CA PRO A 326 -29.53 0.29 -16.35
C PRO A 326 -28.76 -1.03 -16.50
N PRO A 327 -27.69 -1.25 -15.72
CA PRO A 327 -26.94 -2.49 -15.76
C PRO A 327 -27.75 -3.68 -15.22
N ILE A 328 -27.43 -4.90 -15.66
CA ILE A 328 -28.02 -6.13 -15.10
C ILE A 328 -27.35 -6.47 -13.78
N ARG A 329 -28.13 -6.83 -12.74
CA ARG A 329 -27.57 -7.27 -11.45
C ARG A 329 -27.36 -8.77 -11.40
N THR A 330 -28.30 -9.52 -12.00
CA THR A 330 -28.26 -10.99 -12.11
C THR A 330 -28.67 -11.42 -13.51
N TRP A 331 -28.26 -12.63 -13.93
CA TRP A 331 -28.63 -13.17 -15.24
C TRP A 331 -30.14 -13.34 -15.41
N ALA A 332 -30.87 -13.67 -14.34
CA ALA A 332 -32.32 -13.83 -14.37
C ALA A 332 -33.06 -12.51 -14.64
N GLU A 333 -32.48 -11.37 -14.29
CA GLU A 333 -33.01 -10.03 -14.57
C GLU A 333 -32.64 -9.54 -15.99
N SER A 334 -31.83 -10.30 -16.74
CA SER A 334 -31.36 -9.86 -18.06
C SER A 334 -32.41 -10.07 -19.15
N PRO A 335 -32.49 -9.19 -20.16
CA PRO A 335 -33.42 -9.32 -21.29
C PRO A 335 -32.94 -10.34 -22.35
N LEU A 336 -32.19 -11.37 -21.93
CA LEU A 336 -31.68 -12.43 -22.81
C LEU A 336 -32.73 -13.54 -22.99
N PRO A 337 -32.74 -14.22 -24.16
CA PRO A 337 -33.60 -15.36 -24.39
C PRO A 337 -33.23 -16.56 -23.49
N TRP A 338 -34.23 -17.40 -23.17
CA TRP A 338 -34.10 -18.48 -22.18
C TRP A 338 -33.03 -19.52 -22.55
N GLU A 339 -32.84 -19.79 -23.84
CA GLU A 339 -31.83 -20.72 -24.35
C GLU A 339 -30.41 -20.23 -24.06
N LEU A 340 -30.19 -18.91 -24.16
CA LEU A 340 -28.90 -18.31 -23.79
C LEU A 340 -28.71 -18.31 -22.28
N LEU A 341 -29.77 -18.10 -21.49
CA LEU A 341 -29.69 -18.22 -20.03
C LEU A 341 -29.33 -19.64 -19.59
N GLU A 342 -29.87 -20.66 -20.27
CA GLU A 342 -29.51 -22.05 -20.03
C GLU A 342 -28.06 -22.33 -20.46
N ALA A 343 -27.63 -21.80 -21.60
CA ALA A 343 -26.25 -21.90 -22.06
C ALA A 343 -25.26 -21.27 -21.06
N ILE A 344 -25.57 -20.07 -20.54
CA ILE A 344 -24.79 -19.36 -19.50
C ILE A 344 -24.69 -20.21 -18.23
N LYS A 345 -25.80 -20.80 -17.79
CA LYS A 345 -25.84 -21.67 -16.61
C LYS A 345 -24.99 -22.93 -16.81
N LYS A 346 -25.09 -23.58 -17.97
CA LYS A 346 -24.30 -24.78 -18.31
C LYS A 346 -22.81 -24.47 -18.47
N ALA A 347 -22.48 -23.28 -18.98
CA ALA A 347 -21.11 -22.82 -19.12
C ALA A 347 -20.47 -22.39 -17.78
N GLY A 348 -21.22 -22.35 -16.67
CA GLY A 348 -20.70 -22.09 -15.33
C GLY A 348 -20.62 -20.61 -14.93
N TYR A 349 -21.29 -19.71 -15.66
CA TYR A 349 -21.28 -18.28 -15.37
C TYR A 349 -22.30 -17.95 -14.26
N ILE A 350 -21.85 -17.95 -13.00
CA ILE A 350 -22.74 -17.76 -11.84
C ILE A 350 -23.32 -16.33 -11.77
N LYS A 351 -22.47 -15.31 -11.99
CA LYS A 351 -22.85 -13.89 -11.96
C LYS A 351 -22.22 -13.14 -13.14
N PRO A 352 -22.89 -12.10 -13.68
CA PRO A 352 -22.29 -11.27 -14.71
C PRO A 352 -21.11 -10.48 -14.16
N THR A 353 -20.06 -10.28 -14.97
CA THR A 353 -18.93 -9.41 -14.63
C THR A 353 -19.29 -7.93 -14.87
N PRO A 354 -18.58 -6.94 -14.28
CA PRO A 354 -18.93 -5.53 -14.45
C PRO A 354 -19.09 -5.07 -15.91
N ILE A 355 -18.27 -5.60 -16.84
CA ILE A 355 -18.41 -5.28 -18.27
C ILE A 355 -19.67 -5.87 -18.85
N GLN A 356 -19.99 -7.10 -18.50
CA GLN A 356 -21.20 -7.79 -18.96
C GLN A 356 -22.44 -7.08 -18.41
N MET A 357 -22.39 -6.64 -17.15
CA MET A 357 -23.49 -5.96 -16.48
C MET A 357 -23.98 -4.74 -17.27
N GLN A 358 -23.06 -3.92 -17.77
CA GLN A 358 -23.39 -2.67 -18.45
C GLN A 358 -23.38 -2.77 -19.98
N ALA A 359 -22.51 -3.58 -20.58
CA ALA A 359 -22.38 -3.69 -22.03
C ALA A 359 -23.54 -4.47 -22.67
N ILE A 360 -24.02 -5.55 -22.02
CA ILE A 360 -25.08 -6.39 -22.58
C ILE A 360 -26.38 -5.59 -22.80
N PRO A 361 -26.90 -4.81 -21.83
CA PRO A 361 -28.07 -3.97 -22.05
C PRO A 361 -27.91 -2.97 -23.19
N ILE A 362 -26.75 -2.31 -23.30
CA ILE A 362 -26.47 -1.34 -24.37
C ILE A 362 -26.46 -2.02 -25.74
N ALA A 363 -25.79 -3.16 -25.82
CA ALA A 363 -25.69 -3.94 -27.04
C ALA A 363 -27.06 -4.44 -27.52
N LEU A 364 -27.96 -4.80 -26.60
CA LEU A 364 -29.34 -5.22 -26.92
C LEU A 364 -30.23 -4.07 -27.38
N GLU A 365 -29.88 -2.82 -27.08
CA GLU A 365 -30.51 -1.62 -27.66
C GLU A 365 -30.02 -1.30 -29.07
N MET A 366 -29.15 -2.13 -29.66
CA MET A 366 -28.59 -1.96 -31.00
C MET A 366 -27.73 -0.68 -31.12
N ARG A 367 -27.14 -0.24 -30.01
CA ARG A 367 -26.26 0.93 -29.93
C ARG A 367 -24.79 0.55 -30.11
N ASP A 368 -24.01 1.46 -30.68
CA ASP A 368 -22.55 1.29 -30.82
C ASP A 368 -21.90 1.42 -29.43
N LEU A 369 -20.82 0.67 -29.21
CA LEU A 369 -20.23 0.53 -27.88
C LEU A 369 -18.71 0.59 -27.94
N ILE A 370 -18.11 1.29 -26.98
CA ILE A 370 -16.69 1.23 -26.67
C ILE A 370 -16.54 0.69 -25.25
N GLY A 371 -16.03 -0.53 -25.12
CA GLY A 371 -15.77 -1.18 -23.83
C GLY A 371 -14.28 -1.14 -23.48
N ILE A 372 -13.92 -0.29 -22.52
CA ILE A 372 -12.57 -0.22 -21.96
C ILE A 372 -12.51 -1.13 -20.75
N ALA A 373 -11.85 -2.28 -20.90
CA ALA A 373 -11.66 -3.20 -19.80
C ALA A 373 -10.42 -4.07 -20.02
N VAL A 374 -9.76 -4.42 -18.92
CA VAL A 374 -8.61 -5.32 -18.93
C VAL A 374 -8.97 -6.73 -19.42
N THR A 375 -7.99 -7.46 -19.94
CA THR A 375 -8.17 -8.86 -20.34
C THR A 375 -8.57 -9.72 -19.14
N GLY A 376 -9.49 -10.67 -19.35
CA GLY A 376 -10.03 -11.53 -18.29
C GLY A 376 -11.14 -10.87 -17.46
N SER A 377 -11.65 -9.70 -17.85
CA SER A 377 -12.85 -9.08 -17.24
C SER A 377 -14.17 -9.66 -17.75
N GLY A 378 -14.12 -10.68 -18.63
CA GLY A 378 -15.30 -11.28 -19.25
C GLY A 378 -15.84 -10.53 -20.47
N LYS A 379 -14.99 -9.78 -21.18
CA LYS A 379 -15.35 -9.03 -22.40
C LYS A 379 -16.02 -9.90 -23.46
N THR A 380 -15.52 -11.12 -23.67
CA THR A 380 -16.00 -12.05 -24.70
C THR A 380 -17.50 -12.30 -24.59
N ALA A 381 -17.98 -12.79 -23.44
CA ALA A 381 -19.41 -13.00 -23.23
C ALA A 381 -20.23 -11.69 -23.30
N ALA A 382 -19.63 -10.54 -22.97
CA ALA A 382 -20.32 -9.24 -23.02
C ALA A 382 -20.74 -8.84 -24.45
N PHE A 383 -19.97 -9.23 -25.48
CA PHE A 383 -20.33 -8.99 -26.88
C PHE A 383 -20.91 -10.22 -27.59
N VAL A 384 -20.53 -11.44 -27.19
CA VAL A 384 -21.04 -12.68 -27.81
C VAL A 384 -22.52 -12.88 -27.48
N LEU A 385 -22.97 -12.65 -26.24
CA LEU A 385 -24.38 -12.89 -25.85
C LEU A 385 -25.37 -11.98 -26.60
N PRO A 386 -25.14 -10.65 -26.71
CA PRO A 386 -25.99 -9.80 -27.53
C PRO A 386 -25.89 -10.11 -29.03
N MET A 387 -24.71 -10.47 -29.53
CA MET A 387 -24.52 -10.88 -30.93
C MET A 387 -25.34 -12.14 -31.25
N LEU A 388 -25.31 -13.17 -30.40
CA LEU A 388 -26.13 -14.37 -30.58
C LEU A 388 -27.62 -14.05 -30.50
N THR A 389 -28.03 -13.16 -29.59
CA THR A 389 -29.41 -12.69 -29.50
C THR A 389 -29.85 -11.97 -30.78
N TYR A 390 -28.93 -11.21 -31.41
CA TYR A 390 -29.17 -10.56 -32.69
C TYR A 390 -29.30 -11.58 -33.82
N VAL A 391 -28.33 -12.48 -33.97
CA VAL A 391 -28.32 -13.52 -35.03
C VAL A 391 -29.55 -14.42 -34.94
N LYS A 392 -29.97 -14.81 -33.73
CA LYS A 392 -31.17 -15.64 -33.52
C LYS A 392 -32.47 -14.99 -34.02
N LYS A 393 -32.56 -13.66 -34.03
CA LYS A 393 -33.73 -12.94 -34.55
C LYS A 393 -33.78 -12.93 -36.08
N LEU A 394 -32.71 -13.37 -36.75
CA LEU A 394 -32.60 -13.43 -38.19
C LEU A 394 -33.07 -14.80 -38.71
N PRO A 395 -33.57 -14.87 -39.95
CA PRO A 395 -33.87 -16.16 -40.57
C PRO A 395 -32.58 -17.00 -40.68
N PRO A 396 -32.69 -18.34 -40.51
CA PRO A 396 -31.57 -19.23 -40.75
C PRO A 396 -31.05 -19.05 -42.18
N LEU A 397 -29.76 -19.30 -42.39
CA LEU A 397 -29.17 -19.18 -43.72
C LEU A 397 -29.63 -20.34 -44.62
N ASP A 398 -30.20 -19.98 -45.76
CA ASP A 398 -30.49 -20.87 -46.88
C ASP A 398 -29.28 -20.95 -47.81
N ASP A 399 -29.29 -21.87 -48.79
CA ASP A 399 -28.16 -22.04 -49.73
C ASP A 399 -27.87 -20.78 -50.56
N GLU A 400 -28.91 -19.98 -50.87
CA GLU A 400 -28.76 -18.70 -51.58
C GLU A 400 -28.21 -17.59 -50.67
N THR A 401 -28.83 -17.40 -49.50
CA THR A 401 -28.39 -16.36 -48.53
C THR A 401 -27.04 -16.68 -47.90
N SER A 402 -26.59 -17.94 -47.94
CA SER A 402 -25.25 -18.35 -47.51
C SER A 402 -24.14 -17.72 -48.36
N LEU A 403 -24.42 -17.33 -49.61
CA LEU A 403 -23.45 -16.68 -50.50
C LEU A 403 -23.24 -15.20 -50.16
N ASP A 404 -24.19 -14.55 -49.47
CA ASP A 404 -24.14 -13.12 -49.12
C ASP A 404 -23.22 -12.83 -47.90
N GLY A 405 -22.61 -13.86 -47.32
CA GLY A 405 -21.63 -13.75 -46.24
C GLY A 405 -22.23 -13.92 -44.84
N PRO A 406 -21.51 -13.57 -43.77
CA PRO A 406 -22.02 -13.70 -42.41
C PRO A 406 -22.88 -12.51 -41.96
N TYR A 407 -23.74 -12.74 -40.97
CA TYR A 407 -24.47 -11.67 -40.27
C TYR A 407 -23.57 -10.90 -39.30
N ALA A 408 -22.60 -11.58 -38.68
CA ALA A 408 -21.69 -11.01 -37.71
C ALA A 408 -20.21 -11.33 -37.99
N LEU A 409 -19.35 -10.34 -37.76
CA LEU A 409 -17.90 -10.45 -37.89
C LEU A 409 -17.22 -10.04 -36.58
N VAL A 410 -16.38 -10.93 -36.04
CA VAL A 410 -15.54 -10.67 -34.87
C VAL A 410 -14.07 -10.70 -35.29
N LEU A 411 -13.37 -9.59 -35.07
CA LEU A 411 -11.94 -9.46 -35.34
C LEU A 411 -11.16 -9.41 -34.02
N ALA A 412 -10.11 -10.24 -33.95
CA ALA A 412 -9.17 -10.27 -32.84
C ALA A 412 -7.72 -10.19 -33.34
N PRO A 413 -6.79 -9.57 -32.60
CA PRO A 413 -5.40 -9.35 -33.02
C PRO A 413 -4.60 -10.62 -33.24
N SER A 414 -4.83 -11.65 -32.43
CA SER A 414 -4.06 -12.91 -32.46
C SER A 414 -4.94 -14.10 -32.77
N ARG A 415 -4.31 -15.15 -33.31
CA ARG A 415 -4.97 -16.43 -33.58
C ARG A 415 -5.51 -17.04 -32.28
N GLU A 416 -4.70 -17.00 -31.23
CA GLU A 416 -4.99 -17.59 -29.94
C GLU A 416 -6.26 -16.96 -29.34
N LEU A 417 -6.37 -15.63 -29.40
CA LEU A 417 -7.55 -14.92 -28.93
C LEU A 417 -8.78 -15.20 -29.82
N ALA A 418 -8.61 -15.23 -31.15
CA ALA A 418 -9.71 -15.58 -32.05
C ALA A 418 -10.26 -16.99 -31.80
N LEU A 419 -9.39 -17.98 -31.56
CA LEU A 419 -9.80 -19.33 -31.22
C LEU A 419 -10.48 -19.41 -29.86
N GLN A 420 -10.02 -18.65 -28.87
CA GLN A 420 -10.71 -18.55 -27.58
C GLN A 420 -12.13 -17.99 -27.75
N ILE A 421 -12.29 -16.91 -28.50
CA ILE A 421 -13.61 -16.32 -28.78
C ILE A 421 -14.48 -17.31 -29.53
N TYR A 422 -13.91 -18.08 -30.47
CA TYR A 422 -14.61 -19.14 -31.18
C TYR A 422 -15.12 -20.23 -30.23
N ASP A 423 -14.26 -20.79 -29.38
CA ASP A 423 -14.64 -21.84 -28.45
C ASP A 423 -15.70 -21.36 -27.45
N GLU A 424 -15.60 -20.12 -26.97
CA GLU A 424 -16.63 -19.51 -26.13
C GLU A 424 -17.95 -19.30 -26.90
N THR A 425 -17.88 -18.85 -28.15
CA THR A 425 -19.06 -18.68 -29.00
C THR A 425 -19.77 -20.02 -29.24
N VAL A 426 -19.02 -21.09 -29.50
CA VAL A 426 -19.57 -22.45 -29.70
C VAL A 426 -20.25 -22.96 -28.43
N LYS A 427 -19.68 -22.70 -27.24
CA LYS A 427 -20.31 -23.05 -25.95
C LYS A 427 -21.68 -22.41 -25.80
N PHE A 428 -21.83 -21.14 -26.18
CA PHE A 428 -23.10 -20.42 -26.10
C PHE A 428 -24.06 -20.73 -27.25
N SER A 429 -23.53 -20.98 -28.46
CA SER A 429 -24.35 -21.22 -29.65
C SER A 429 -24.94 -22.63 -29.71
N ALA A 430 -24.47 -23.56 -28.88
CA ALA A 430 -24.99 -24.93 -28.78
C ALA A 430 -26.53 -25.02 -28.62
N PHE A 431 -27.15 -23.98 -28.03
CA PHE A 431 -28.59 -23.91 -27.82
C PHE A 431 -29.33 -22.99 -28.80
N CYS A 432 -28.62 -22.27 -29.67
CA CYS A 432 -29.20 -21.27 -30.60
C CYS A 432 -29.15 -21.71 -32.08
N SER A 433 -28.59 -22.88 -32.39
CA SER A 433 -28.44 -23.40 -33.77
C SER A 433 -27.76 -22.42 -34.74
N CYS A 434 -26.70 -21.73 -34.28
CA CYS A 434 -25.91 -20.83 -35.13
C CYS A 434 -24.58 -21.50 -35.53
N ARG A 435 -24.21 -21.41 -36.81
CA ARG A 435 -22.91 -21.86 -37.33
C ARG A 435 -21.90 -20.72 -37.23
N SER A 436 -20.78 -21.02 -36.57
CA SER A 436 -19.64 -20.12 -36.48
C SER A 436 -18.42 -20.76 -37.15
N VAL A 437 -17.58 -19.93 -37.79
CA VAL A 437 -16.35 -20.38 -38.46
C VAL A 437 -15.16 -19.55 -37.98
N ALA A 438 -14.06 -20.24 -37.68
CA ALA A 438 -12.80 -19.62 -37.23
C ALA A 438 -11.82 -19.40 -38.40
N VAL A 439 -11.62 -18.13 -38.78
CA VAL A 439 -10.76 -17.70 -39.89
C VAL A 439 -9.43 -17.18 -39.36
N VAL A 440 -8.50 -18.10 -39.10
CA VAL A 440 -7.19 -17.81 -38.48
C VAL A 440 -6.03 -18.42 -39.26
N GLY A 441 -4.84 -17.80 -39.19
CA GLY A 441 -3.64 -18.33 -39.84
C GLY A 441 -3.17 -19.67 -39.26
N GLY A 442 -2.47 -20.50 -40.05
CA GLY A 442 -1.86 -21.75 -39.59
C GLY A 442 -2.82 -22.91 -39.32
N ARG A 443 -4.05 -22.86 -39.84
CA ARG A 443 -4.88 -24.05 -40.12
C ARG A 443 -4.91 -24.28 -41.63
N ASN A 444 -5.34 -25.46 -42.08
CA ASN A 444 -5.43 -25.74 -43.51
C ASN A 444 -6.40 -24.75 -44.19
N ALA A 445 -5.89 -24.03 -45.20
CA ALA A 445 -6.64 -23.03 -45.92
C ALA A 445 -7.82 -23.64 -46.69
N GLU A 446 -7.69 -24.87 -47.17
CA GLU A 446 -8.74 -25.58 -47.92
C GLU A 446 -9.93 -25.91 -47.04
N THR A 447 -9.69 -26.39 -45.80
CA THR A 447 -10.74 -26.68 -44.83
C THR A 447 -11.53 -25.43 -44.46
N GLN A 448 -10.84 -24.32 -44.20
CA GLN A 448 -11.49 -23.03 -43.93
C GLN A 448 -12.31 -22.54 -45.12
N ALA A 449 -11.76 -22.64 -46.34
CA ALA A 449 -12.49 -22.24 -47.55
C ALA A 449 -13.73 -23.10 -47.76
N PHE A 450 -13.66 -24.40 -47.48
CA PHE A 450 -14.80 -25.30 -47.56
C PHE A 450 -15.88 -24.97 -46.52
N GLU A 451 -15.50 -24.67 -45.27
CA GLU A 451 -16.43 -24.22 -44.23
C GLU A 451 -17.11 -22.90 -44.58
N LEU A 452 -16.36 -21.93 -45.12
CA LEU A 452 -16.93 -20.66 -45.58
C LEU A 452 -17.91 -20.84 -46.74
N ARG A 453 -17.61 -21.74 -47.70
CA ARG A 453 -18.52 -22.04 -48.82
C ARG A 453 -19.83 -22.69 -48.41
N LYS A 454 -19.86 -23.39 -47.27
CA LYS A 454 -21.12 -23.94 -46.73
C LYS A 454 -22.05 -22.87 -46.16
N GLY A 455 -21.58 -21.62 -46.04
CA GLY A 455 -22.28 -20.55 -45.34
C GLY A 455 -22.05 -20.61 -43.84
N CYS A 456 -21.94 -19.44 -43.22
CA CYS A 456 -21.81 -19.28 -41.78
C CYS A 456 -22.48 -17.98 -41.33
N GLU A 457 -23.17 -18.01 -40.19
CA GLU A 457 -23.80 -16.81 -39.64
C GLU A 457 -22.76 -15.88 -38.98
N ILE A 458 -21.70 -16.46 -38.41
CA ILE A 458 -20.69 -15.74 -37.62
C ILE A 458 -19.28 -16.12 -38.09
N ILE A 459 -18.48 -15.12 -38.46
CA ILE A 459 -17.03 -15.27 -38.71
C ILE A 459 -16.26 -14.70 -37.52
N ILE A 460 -15.33 -15.49 -36.99
CA ILE A 460 -14.39 -15.06 -35.95
C ILE A 460 -12.97 -15.25 -36.50
N GLY A 461 -12.17 -14.19 -36.55
CA GLY A 461 -10.87 -14.31 -37.21
C GLY A 461 -9.88 -13.19 -36.95
N THR A 462 -8.68 -13.40 -37.47
CA THR A 462 -7.60 -12.41 -37.44
C THR A 462 -7.65 -11.51 -38.67
N PRO A 463 -7.42 -10.18 -38.56
CA PRO A 463 -7.52 -9.24 -39.67
C PRO A 463 -6.79 -9.69 -40.94
N GLY A 464 -5.52 -10.10 -40.83
CA GLY A 464 -4.74 -10.52 -42.00
C GLY A 464 -5.35 -11.71 -42.76
N ARG A 465 -5.85 -12.73 -42.04
CA ARG A 465 -6.46 -13.91 -42.66
C ARG A 465 -7.84 -13.62 -43.23
N VAL A 466 -8.65 -12.81 -42.53
CA VAL A 466 -9.97 -12.37 -43.03
C VAL A 466 -9.80 -11.57 -44.32
N LYS A 467 -8.83 -10.64 -44.38
CA LYS A 467 -8.50 -9.92 -45.61
C LYS A 467 -8.14 -10.86 -46.76
N ASP A 468 -7.28 -11.86 -46.54
CA ASP A 468 -6.92 -12.85 -47.58
C ASP A 468 -8.15 -13.65 -48.06
N CYS A 469 -9.08 -14.00 -47.17
CA CYS A 469 -10.34 -14.64 -47.55
C CYS A 469 -11.26 -13.72 -48.38
N LEU A 470 -11.27 -12.41 -48.12
CA LEU A 470 -12.01 -11.42 -48.90
C LEU A 470 -11.36 -11.18 -50.27
N ASP A 471 -10.02 -11.03 -50.31
CA ASP A 471 -9.26 -10.80 -51.55
C ASP A 471 -9.40 -11.98 -52.54
N ARG A 472 -9.45 -13.21 -52.02
CA ARG A 472 -9.66 -14.42 -52.82
C ARG A 472 -11.13 -14.73 -53.10
N ALA A 473 -12.05 -13.87 -52.65
CA ALA A 473 -13.50 -14.06 -52.76
C ALA A 473 -13.99 -15.41 -52.21
N TYR A 474 -13.38 -15.92 -51.13
CA TYR A 474 -13.90 -17.09 -50.42
C TYR A 474 -15.15 -16.75 -49.59
N THR A 475 -15.31 -15.49 -49.22
CA THR A 475 -16.50 -14.94 -48.56
C THR A 475 -16.66 -13.47 -48.95
N VAL A 476 -17.88 -12.95 -48.80
CA VAL A 476 -18.20 -11.52 -48.89
C VAL A 476 -18.79 -11.04 -47.56
N LEU A 477 -18.99 -9.72 -47.39
CA LEU A 477 -19.57 -9.11 -46.18
C LEU A 477 -20.86 -8.34 -46.47
N SER A 478 -21.59 -8.72 -47.52
CA SER A 478 -22.77 -7.99 -48.02
C SER A 478 -23.88 -7.87 -46.97
N GLN A 479 -24.12 -8.93 -46.17
CA GLN A 479 -25.14 -8.92 -45.12
C GLN A 479 -24.60 -8.69 -43.69
N CYS A 480 -23.32 -8.32 -43.56
CA CYS A 480 -22.69 -8.14 -42.26
C CYS A 480 -23.13 -6.81 -41.61
N ASN A 481 -23.96 -6.91 -40.57
CA ASN A 481 -24.48 -5.75 -39.83
C ASN A 481 -24.02 -5.71 -38.37
N TYR A 482 -23.26 -6.70 -37.91
CA TYR A 482 -22.73 -6.72 -36.55
C TYR A 482 -21.22 -6.90 -36.59
N VAL A 483 -20.48 -5.89 -36.15
CA VAL A 483 -19.02 -5.86 -36.20
C VAL A 483 -18.45 -5.70 -34.81
N ILE A 484 -17.56 -6.59 -34.41
CA ILE A 484 -16.86 -6.55 -33.13
C ILE A 484 -15.35 -6.48 -33.38
N LEU A 485 -14.70 -5.51 -32.74
CA LEU A 485 -13.25 -5.33 -32.71
C LEU A 485 -12.77 -5.56 -31.27
N ASP A 486 -12.22 -6.73 -30.95
CA ASP A 486 -11.64 -6.97 -29.62
C ASP A 486 -10.13 -6.71 -29.62
N GLU A 487 -9.63 -6.15 -28.52
CA GLU A 487 -8.26 -5.67 -28.34
C GLU A 487 -7.78 -4.77 -29.51
N ALA A 488 -8.58 -3.73 -29.78
CA ALA A 488 -8.32 -2.78 -30.87
C ALA A 488 -6.99 -2.04 -30.73
N ASP A 489 -6.55 -1.73 -29.52
CA ASP A 489 -5.21 -1.22 -29.24
C ASP A 489 -4.11 -2.16 -29.77
N ARG A 490 -4.20 -3.46 -29.46
CA ARG A 490 -3.22 -4.45 -29.93
C ARG A 490 -3.23 -4.61 -31.44
N MET A 491 -4.39 -4.51 -32.09
CA MET A 491 -4.44 -4.58 -33.55
C MET A 491 -3.66 -3.43 -34.20
N ILE A 492 -3.70 -2.24 -33.60
CA ILE A 492 -2.94 -1.09 -34.07
C ILE A 492 -1.44 -1.27 -33.77
N ASP A 493 -1.07 -1.73 -32.58
CA ASP A 493 0.34 -1.99 -32.23
C ASP A 493 1.01 -3.01 -33.17
N MET A 494 0.23 -3.97 -33.67
CA MET A 494 0.67 -4.97 -34.65
C MET A 494 0.70 -4.44 -36.09
N GLY A 495 0.28 -3.19 -36.33
CA GLY A 495 0.26 -2.58 -37.64
C GLY A 495 -0.92 -3.03 -38.53
N PHE A 496 -2.00 -3.58 -37.94
CA PHE A 496 -3.19 -3.98 -38.71
C PHE A 496 -4.14 -2.84 -39.05
N GLU A 497 -3.76 -1.58 -38.80
CA GLU A 497 -4.65 -0.43 -39.02
C GLU A 497 -5.20 -0.37 -40.45
N ASP A 498 -4.34 -0.54 -41.46
CA ASP A 498 -4.76 -0.47 -42.87
C ASP A 498 -5.55 -1.70 -43.31
N VAL A 499 -5.24 -2.87 -42.74
CA VAL A 499 -5.99 -4.11 -42.96
C VAL A 499 -7.41 -3.99 -42.38
N LEU A 500 -7.54 -3.42 -41.18
CA LEU A 500 -8.83 -3.15 -40.57
C LEU A 500 -9.65 -2.16 -41.40
N LYS A 501 -9.02 -1.09 -41.89
CA LYS A 501 -9.70 -0.13 -42.79
C LYS A 501 -10.26 -0.83 -44.01
N TYR A 502 -9.45 -1.67 -44.66
CA TYR A 502 -9.88 -2.43 -45.83
C TYR A 502 -11.09 -3.33 -45.54
N ILE A 503 -11.04 -4.14 -44.48
CA ILE A 503 -12.15 -5.03 -44.11
C ILE A 503 -13.44 -4.24 -43.82
N LEU A 504 -13.34 -3.13 -43.08
CA LEU A 504 -14.49 -2.33 -42.71
C LEU A 504 -15.07 -1.52 -43.88
N ASP A 505 -14.24 -1.18 -44.87
CA ASP A 505 -14.65 -0.50 -46.10
C ASP A 505 -15.30 -1.50 -47.09
N CYS A 506 -15.06 -2.81 -46.96
CA CYS A 506 -15.80 -3.86 -47.70
C CYS A 506 -17.25 -4.04 -47.21
N ILE A 507 -17.59 -3.56 -46.02
CA ILE A 507 -18.96 -3.65 -45.47
C ILE A 507 -19.81 -2.53 -46.07
N PRO A 508 -21.04 -2.80 -46.57
CA PRO A 508 -21.87 -1.79 -47.21
C PRO A 508 -22.08 -0.53 -46.37
N SER A 509 -21.80 0.63 -46.98
CA SER A 509 -21.96 1.94 -46.32
C SER A 509 -23.42 2.34 -46.11
N THR A 510 -24.34 1.73 -46.86
CA THR A 510 -25.79 1.99 -46.82
C THR A 510 -26.45 1.67 -45.47
N ASN A 511 -25.78 0.83 -44.68
CA ASN A 511 -26.30 0.37 -43.39
C ASN A 511 -25.67 1.13 -42.22
N LEU A 512 -24.79 2.10 -42.45
CA LEU A 512 -24.29 2.94 -41.35
C LEU A 512 -25.38 3.86 -40.80
N LYS A 513 -25.33 4.08 -39.48
CA LYS A 513 -26.10 5.13 -38.81
C LYS A 513 -25.58 6.52 -39.18
N ASP A 514 -26.45 7.50 -39.02
CA ASP A 514 -26.09 8.91 -39.17
C ASP A 514 -25.12 9.38 -38.07
N ARG A 515 -24.44 10.50 -38.34
CA ARG A 515 -23.46 11.08 -37.40
C ARG A 515 -24.10 11.85 -36.26
N ASP A 516 -25.31 12.39 -36.46
CA ASP A 516 -25.98 13.21 -35.44
C ASP A 516 -26.63 12.33 -34.37
N GLU A 517 -26.34 12.60 -33.09
CA GLU A 517 -26.78 11.75 -31.97
C GLU A 517 -28.30 11.57 -31.88
N SER A 518 -29.08 12.62 -32.15
CA SER A 518 -30.55 12.60 -32.11
C SER A 518 -31.15 11.71 -33.21
N SER A 519 -30.61 11.79 -34.43
CA SER A 519 -31.01 10.96 -35.57
C SER A 519 -30.60 9.50 -35.37
N ALA A 520 -29.40 9.26 -34.83
CA ALA A 520 -28.90 7.93 -34.52
C ALA A 520 -29.81 7.24 -33.48
N LEU A 521 -30.25 7.96 -32.44
CA LEU A 521 -31.17 7.42 -31.44
C LEU A 521 -32.52 7.01 -32.04
N GLN A 522 -33.07 7.81 -32.96
CA GLN A 522 -34.31 7.45 -33.68
C GLN A 522 -34.10 6.22 -34.57
N GLN A 523 -32.96 6.11 -35.23
CA GLN A 523 -32.59 4.95 -36.05
C GLN A 523 -32.43 3.68 -35.21
N GLU A 524 -31.86 3.79 -34.01
CA GLU A 524 -31.74 2.69 -33.03
C GLU A 524 -33.12 2.20 -32.58
N LEU A 525 -34.03 3.12 -32.27
CA LEU A 525 -35.43 2.77 -31.95
C LEU A 525 -36.13 2.09 -33.13
N SER A 526 -35.93 2.57 -34.36
CA SER A 526 -36.51 1.97 -35.57
C SER A 526 -35.96 0.56 -35.86
N THR A 527 -34.67 0.33 -35.53
CA THR A 527 -34.02 -0.98 -35.66
C THR A 527 -34.62 -1.97 -34.67
N LYS A 528 -34.85 -1.52 -33.43
CA LYS A 528 -35.50 -2.32 -32.38
C LYS A 528 -36.94 -2.69 -32.76
N ALA A 529 -37.63 -1.81 -33.47
CA ALA A 529 -38.97 -2.05 -34.01
C ALA A 529 -38.98 -2.92 -35.28
N GLY A 530 -37.84 -3.43 -35.74
CA GLY A 530 -37.76 -4.40 -36.84
C GLY A 530 -37.91 -3.81 -38.25
N HIS A 531 -37.79 -2.49 -38.42
CA HIS A 531 -38.00 -1.83 -39.72
C HIS A 531 -36.76 -1.95 -40.62
N ARG A 532 -35.76 -1.10 -40.38
CA ARG A 532 -34.50 -1.06 -41.11
C ARG A 532 -33.37 -1.38 -40.14
N ARG A 533 -32.46 -2.26 -40.56
CA ARG A 533 -31.32 -2.67 -39.76
C ARG A 533 -30.13 -1.78 -40.10
N TYR A 534 -29.55 -1.16 -39.08
CA TYR A 534 -28.28 -0.46 -39.20
C TYR A 534 -27.15 -1.31 -38.64
N ARG A 535 -25.94 -1.05 -39.11
CA ARG A 535 -24.71 -1.67 -38.66
C ARG A 535 -24.43 -1.26 -37.22
N ILE A 536 -24.12 -2.24 -36.41
CA ILE A 536 -23.71 -2.09 -35.02
C ILE A 536 -22.22 -2.37 -34.95
N THR A 537 -21.46 -1.44 -34.39
CA THR A 537 -20.02 -1.60 -34.23
C THR A 537 -19.65 -1.53 -32.76
N HIS A 538 -19.07 -2.61 -32.24
CA HIS A 538 -18.55 -2.68 -30.87
C HIS A 538 -17.04 -2.76 -30.90
N MET A 539 -16.40 -1.92 -30.10
CA MET A 539 -14.95 -1.92 -29.95
C MET A 539 -14.61 -2.17 -28.48
N PHE A 540 -13.77 -3.17 -28.24
CA PHE A 540 -13.24 -3.46 -26.92
C PHE A 540 -11.73 -3.27 -26.91
N SER A 541 -11.23 -2.58 -25.89
CA SER A 541 -9.82 -2.22 -25.79
C SER A 541 -9.40 -2.17 -24.32
N ALA A 542 -8.12 -2.37 -24.02
CA ALA A 542 -7.62 -2.10 -22.67
C ALA A 542 -7.28 -0.61 -22.51
N THR A 543 -6.83 0.01 -23.60
CA THR A 543 -6.36 1.40 -23.63
C THR A 543 -7.00 2.19 -24.77
N MET A 544 -6.88 3.53 -24.72
CA MET A 544 -7.39 4.45 -25.75
C MET A 544 -6.27 5.36 -26.27
N PRO A 545 -5.27 4.84 -27.00
CA PRO A 545 -4.28 5.69 -27.64
C PRO A 545 -4.90 6.49 -28.81
N PRO A 546 -4.27 7.59 -29.25
CA PRO A 546 -4.84 8.47 -30.29
C PRO A 546 -5.16 7.76 -31.61
N ALA A 547 -4.45 6.67 -31.94
CA ALA A 547 -4.73 5.87 -33.13
C ALA A 547 -6.06 5.09 -33.00
N VAL A 548 -6.33 4.51 -31.83
CA VAL A 548 -7.63 3.86 -31.53
C VAL A 548 -8.75 4.91 -31.55
N GLU A 549 -8.51 6.10 -31.00
CA GLU A 549 -9.49 7.20 -31.06
C GLU A 549 -9.83 7.66 -32.50
N LYS A 550 -8.85 7.65 -33.41
CA LYS A 550 -9.11 7.93 -34.83
C LYS A 550 -9.98 6.83 -35.45
N LEU A 551 -9.72 5.57 -35.12
CA LEU A 551 -10.50 4.43 -35.57
C LEU A 551 -11.95 4.53 -35.07
N THR A 552 -12.15 4.86 -33.78
CA THR A 552 -13.51 4.99 -33.22
C THR A 552 -14.31 6.10 -33.90
N LYS A 553 -13.71 7.29 -34.06
CA LYS A 553 -14.37 8.43 -34.73
C LYS A 553 -14.76 8.12 -36.18
N ARG A 554 -13.99 7.28 -36.89
CA ARG A 554 -14.29 6.91 -38.28
C ARG A 554 -15.43 5.90 -38.37
N TYR A 555 -15.42 4.86 -37.54
CA TYR A 555 -16.28 3.69 -37.73
C TYR A 555 -17.51 3.61 -36.83
N LEU A 556 -17.44 4.15 -35.61
CA LEU A 556 -18.56 4.13 -34.67
C LEU A 556 -19.42 5.40 -34.83
N ARG A 557 -20.70 5.30 -34.43
CA ARG A 557 -21.68 6.40 -34.48
C ARG A 557 -22.35 6.55 -33.11
N ALA A 558 -22.21 7.74 -32.51
CA ALA A 558 -22.73 8.07 -31.17
C ALA A 558 -22.52 6.96 -30.10
N PRO A 559 -21.30 6.38 -29.99
CA PRO A 559 -21.11 5.19 -29.17
C PRO A 559 -21.27 5.49 -27.67
N ALA A 560 -21.78 4.50 -26.93
CA ALA A 560 -21.68 4.50 -25.48
C ALA A 560 -20.27 4.04 -25.08
N PHE A 561 -19.60 4.83 -24.25
CA PHE A 561 -18.31 4.48 -23.67
C PHE A 561 -18.54 3.88 -22.30
N ILE A 562 -18.00 2.68 -22.08
CA ILE A 562 -17.94 2.03 -20.77
C ILE A 562 -16.46 1.90 -20.43
N SER A 563 -16.08 2.27 -19.20
CA SER A 563 -14.79 1.95 -18.61
C SER A 563 -15.00 1.24 -17.29
N ILE A 564 -14.16 0.25 -16.99
CA ILE A 564 -14.16 -0.46 -15.71
C ILE A 564 -12.82 -0.25 -15.04
N GLY A 565 -12.87 0.30 -13.83
CA GLY A 565 -11.69 0.81 -13.14
C GLY A 565 -11.07 2.01 -13.87
N ASP A 566 -9.89 2.40 -13.41
CA ASP A 566 -9.17 3.54 -13.96
C ASP A 566 -8.63 3.27 -15.36
N VAL A 567 -8.95 4.19 -16.29
CA VAL A 567 -8.50 4.14 -17.69
C VAL A 567 -6.98 4.29 -17.73
N GLY A 568 -6.27 3.19 -17.99
CA GLY A 568 -4.81 3.16 -18.05
C GLY A 568 -4.12 3.04 -16.69
N GLY A 569 -4.88 2.98 -15.59
CA GLY A 569 -4.37 2.55 -14.30
C GLY A 569 -4.07 1.05 -14.35
N GLY A 570 -2.87 0.64 -13.95
CA GLY A 570 -2.61 -0.78 -13.72
C GLY A 570 -3.57 -1.31 -12.66
N LYS A 571 -3.75 -2.63 -12.58
CA LYS A 571 -4.54 -3.22 -11.50
C LYS A 571 -3.84 -2.95 -10.15
N THR A 572 -4.51 -2.26 -9.24
CA THR A 572 -4.06 -2.07 -7.84
C THR A 572 -3.95 -3.40 -7.08
N SER A 573 -4.59 -4.46 -7.56
CA SER A 573 -4.52 -5.80 -6.97
C SER A 573 -3.18 -6.51 -7.17
N ILE A 574 -2.28 -5.98 -8.00
CA ILE A 574 -0.97 -6.59 -8.28
C ILE A 574 0.09 -5.87 -7.44
N THR A 575 0.73 -6.63 -6.55
CA THR A 575 1.93 -6.16 -5.84
C THR A 575 3.12 -6.25 -6.79
N GLN A 576 3.79 -5.12 -7.00
CA GLN A 576 4.92 -5.02 -7.92
C GLN A 576 6.20 -4.85 -7.13
N ARG A 577 7.13 -5.79 -7.28
CA ARG A 577 8.47 -5.75 -6.71
C ARG A 577 9.50 -5.61 -7.82
N LEU A 578 10.37 -4.61 -7.69
CA LEU A 578 11.49 -4.41 -8.60
C LEU A 578 12.78 -4.80 -7.87
N ASP A 579 13.55 -5.71 -8.46
CA ASP A 579 14.88 -6.07 -7.96
C ASP A 579 15.91 -5.53 -8.96
N PHE A 580 16.77 -4.62 -8.51
CA PHE A 580 17.88 -4.10 -9.31
C PHE A 580 19.04 -5.09 -9.28
N VAL A 581 19.34 -5.71 -10.42
CA VAL A 581 20.33 -6.80 -10.52
C VAL A 581 21.20 -6.61 -11.75
N GLN A 582 22.50 -6.92 -11.63
CA GLN A 582 23.41 -6.97 -12.79
C GLN A 582 23.08 -8.16 -13.70
N GLU A 583 23.26 -8.00 -15.01
CA GLU A 583 22.87 -9.02 -16.00
C GLU A 583 23.52 -10.39 -15.75
N SER A 584 24.78 -10.43 -15.30
CA SER A 584 25.50 -11.67 -14.98
C SER A 584 24.95 -12.42 -13.76
N LYS A 585 24.20 -11.76 -12.87
CA LYS A 585 23.65 -12.34 -11.64
C LYS A 585 22.17 -12.74 -11.76
N LYS A 586 21.51 -12.41 -12.87
CA LYS A 586 20.08 -12.67 -13.06
C LYS A 586 19.70 -14.15 -12.94
N THR A 587 20.50 -15.06 -13.49
CA THR A 587 20.21 -16.51 -13.43
C THR A 587 20.21 -17.04 -12.00
N ARG A 588 21.22 -16.70 -11.22
CA ARG A 588 21.31 -17.08 -9.80
C ARG A 588 20.19 -16.45 -8.98
N HIS A 589 19.92 -15.17 -9.17
CA HIS A 589 18.84 -14.45 -8.47
C HIS A 589 17.46 -15.04 -8.81
N LEU A 590 17.27 -15.52 -10.05
CA LEU A 590 16.05 -16.23 -10.46
C LEU A 590 15.85 -17.50 -9.64
N GLU A 591 16.89 -18.31 -9.44
CA GLU A 591 16.79 -19.56 -8.65
C GLU A 591 16.45 -19.27 -7.19
N GLU A 592 17.14 -18.33 -6.56
CA GLU A 592 16.88 -17.87 -5.18
C GLU A 592 15.43 -17.36 -5.04
N THR A 593 14.93 -16.65 -6.05
CA THR A 593 13.55 -16.16 -6.09
C THR A 593 12.54 -17.30 -6.27
N LEU A 594 12.84 -18.28 -7.13
CA LEU A 594 11.95 -19.42 -7.42
C LEU A 594 11.82 -20.40 -6.25
N GLU A 595 12.79 -20.47 -5.34
CA GLU A 595 12.71 -21.29 -4.12
C GLU A 595 11.61 -20.81 -3.17
N THR A 596 11.40 -19.49 -3.08
CA THR A 596 10.44 -18.88 -2.15
C THR A 596 9.02 -18.83 -2.71
N LEU A 597 8.86 -18.94 -4.03
CA LEU A 597 7.58 -18.74 -4.71
C LEU A 597 6.81 -20.03 -4.96
N GLU A 598 5.48 -19.92 -4.86
CA GLU A 598 4.55 -21.01 -5.16
C GLU A 598 4.12 -21.03 -6.64
N PRO A 599 4.00 -22.21 -7.26
CA PRO A 599 3.43 -22.36 -8.61
C PRO A 599 1.92 -22.10 -8.63
N PRO A 600 1.34 -21.74 -9.80
CA PRO A 600 1.98 -21.63 -11.12
C PRO A 600 2.62 -20.25 -11.38
N ILE A 601 3.80 -20.26 -12.04
CA ILE A 601 4.64 -19.08 -12.31
C ILE A 601 4.87 -18.89 -13.82
N ILE A 602 4.84 -17.65 -14.30
CA ILE A 602 5.26 -17.30 -15.67
C ILE A 602 6.52 -16.43 -15.63
N ILE A 603 7.53 -16.80 -16.42
CA ILE A 603 8.78 -16.06 -16.59
C ILE A 603 8.84 -15.48 -17.99
N PHE A 604 8.96 -14.15 -18.10
CA PHE A 604 9.06 -13.45 -19.38
C PHE A 604 10.50 -13.11 -19.74
N VAL A 605 10.86 -13.43 -20.98
CA VAL A 605 12.19 -13.22 -21.57
C VAL A 605 12.02 -12.57 -22.95
N ASN A 606 12.92 -11.67 -23.33
CA ASN A 606 12.78 -10.94 -24.60
C ASN A 606 13.17 -11.80 -25.82
N LEU A 607 14.20 -12.64 -25.69
CA LEU A 607 14.78 -13.41 -26.80
C LEU A 607 14.36 -14.89 -26.79
N LYS A 608 14.00 -15.40 -27.97
CA LYS A 608 13.58 -16.82 -28.16
C LYS A 608 14.67 -17.84 -27.81
N LYS A 609 15.95 -17.52 -28.02
CA LYS A 609 17.04 -18.45 -27.67
C LYS A 609 17.20 -18.55 -26.15
N ASN A 610 17.03 -17.42 -25.45
CA ASN A 610 17.18 -17.36 -24.00
C ASN A 610 16.05 -18.09 -23.28
N THR A 611 14.84 -18.16 -23.86
CA THR A 611 13.74 -18.95 -23.25
C THR A 611 14.09 -20.42 -23.11
N ASP A 612 14.76 -21.02 -24.09
CA ASP A 612 15.15 -22.44 -24.02
C ASP A 612 16.34 -22.67 -23.07
N VAL A 613 17.28 -21.71 -23.02
CA VAL A 613 18.42 -21.78 -22.10
C VAL A 613 17.94 -21.67 -20.66
N ILE A 614 17.08 -20.71 -20.35
CA ILE A 614 16.53 -20.50 -19.00
C ILE A 614 15.67 -21.68 -18.57
N ALA A 615 14.79 -22.19 -19.46
CA ALA A 615 13.98 -23.35 -19.13
C ALA A 615 14.80 -24.61 -18.82
N LYS A 616 15.99 -24.77 -19.42
CA LYS A 616 16.92 -25.86 -19.10
C LYS A 616 17.72 -25.64 -17.81
N HIS A 617 17.95 -24.38 -17.43
CA HIS A 617 18.70 -24.03 -16.23
C HIS A 617 17.86 -24.16 -14.95
N ILE A 618 16.54 -23.95 -15.05
CA ILE A 618 15.62 -24.09 -13.93
C ILE A 618 15.55 -25.57 -13.51
N THR A 619 15.82 -25.84 -12.24
CA THR A 619 15.79 -27.19 -11.64
C THR A 619 14.37 -27.75 -11.44
N LYS A 620 13.38 -26.87 -11.30
CA LYS A 620 11.95 -27.22 -11.20
C LYS A 620 11.36 -27.59 -12.57
N ILE A 621 10.18 -28.21 -12.59
CA ILE A 621 9.49 -28.65 -13.80
C ILE A 621 9.04 -27.44 -14.63
N ALA A 622 9.86 -27.05 -15.62
CA ALA A 622 9.66 -25.87 -16.46
C ALA A 622 9.50 -26.22 -17.94
N VAL A 623 8.70 -25.43 -18.66
CA VAL A 623 8.50 -25.55 -20.11
C VAL A 623 8.73 -24.22 -20.82
N SER A 624 9.44 -24.24 -21.96
CA SER A 624 9.67 -23.05 -22.78
C SER A 624 8.57 -22.86 -23.83
N LEU A 625 8.21 -21.61 -24.11
CA LEU A 625 7.15 -21.25 -25.06
C LEU A 625 7.52 -20.00 -25.86
N HIS A 626 7.87 -20.20 -27.14
CA HIS A 626 8.26 -19.11 -28.04
C HIS A 626 7.79 -19.41 -29.47
N GLY A 627 7.69 -18.38 -30.31
CA GLY A 627 7.21 -18.50 -31.70
C GLY A 627 8.18 -19.19 -32.67
N GLY A 628 9.13 -19.99 -32.17
CA GLY A 628 9.96 -20.89 -32.97
C GLY A 628 9.58 -22.37 -32.80
N LYS A 629 8.73 -22.70 -31.82
CA LYS A 629 8.19 -24.05 -31.65
C LYS A 629 7.05 -24.32 -32.62
N THR A 630 6.87 -25.59 -32.98
CA THR A 630 5.72 -26.04 -33.76
C THR A 630 4.42 -25.75 -32.99
N GLN A 631 3.34 -25.50 -33.72
CA GLN A 631 2.06 -25.12 -33.11
C GLN A 631 1.52 -26.20 -32.17
N GLU A 632 1.62 -27.47 -32.56
CA GLU A 632 1.23 -28.62 -31.74
C GLU A 632 2.01 -28.66 -30.42
N SER A 633 3.34 -28.49 -30.48
CA SER A 633 4.17 -28.40 -29.28
C SER A 633 3.82 -27.21 -28.38
N ARG A 634 3.34 -26.09 -28.93
CA ARG A 634 2.87 -24.93 -28.15
C ARG A 634 1.56 -25.26 -27.41
N GLU A 635 0.62 -25.89 -28.09
CA GLU A 635 -0.68 -26.29 -27.52
C GLU A 635 -0.49 -27.35 -26.42
N ASP A 636 0.38 -28.34 -26.66
CA ASP A 636 0.74 -29.35 -25.66
C ASP A 636 1.41 -28.75 -24.43
N ALA A 637 2.39 -27.84 -24.62
CA ALA A 637 3.05 -27.16 -23.51
C ALA A 637 2.05 -26.36 -22.65
N LEU A 638 1.08 -25.70 -23.29
CA LEU A 638 0.05 -24.94 -22.60
C LEU A 638 -0.95 -25.83 -21.86
N ASN A 639 -1.39 -26.92 -22.49
CA ASN A 639 -2.31 -27.87 -21.86
C ASN A 639 -1.65 -28.53 -20.65
N ASN A 640 -0.38 -28.92 -20.77
CA ASN A 640 0.38 -29.50 -19.67
C ASN A 640 0.59 -28.49 -18.52
N PHE A 641 0.88 -27.23 -18.83
CA PHE A 641 0.95 -26.16 -17.83
C PHE A 641 -0.41 -25.92 -17.14
N LYS A 642 -1.51 -25.87 -17.89
CA LYS A 642 -2.87 -25.72 -17.34
C LYS A 642 -3.30 -26.89 -16.46
N SER A 643 -2.90 -28.11 -16.82
CA SER A 643 -3.19 -29.32 -16.05
C SER A 643 -2.33 -29.47 -14.78
N GLY A 644 -1.35 -28.59 -14.56
CA GLY A 644 -0.44 -28.64 -13.41
C GLY A 644 0.71 -29.64 -13.56
N VAL A 645 0.98 -30.15 -14.76
CA VAL A 645 2.15 -31.01 -15.03
C VAL A 645 3.44 -30.20 -15.01
N TYR A 646 3.39 -28.95 -15.50
CA TYR A 646 4.49 -27.99 -15.41
C TYR A 646 4.14 -26.87 -14.42
N ASP A 647 5.07 -26.57 -13.53
CA ASP A 647 4.93 -25.53 -12.51
C ASP A 647 5.29 -24.13 -13.06
N ILE A 648 6.21 -24.09 -14.03
CA ILE A 648 6.82 -22.86 -14.54
C ILE A 648 6.74 -22.81 -16.07
N LEU A 649 6.25 -21.69 -16.59
CA LEU A 649 6.21 -21.39 -18.02
C LEU A 649 7.18 -20.27 -18.37
N VAL A 650 8.19 -20.55 -19.18
CA VAL A 650 9.15 -19.54 -19.67
C VAL A 650 8.75 -19.10 -21.08
N ALA A 651 8.35 -17.85 -21.25
CA ALA A 651 7.75 -17.37 -22.49
C ALA A 651 8.32 -16.04 -23.01
N THR A 652 8.25 -15.86 -24.33
CA THR A 652 8.45 -14.55 -24.99
C THR A 652 7.15 -13.77 -25.13
N ASP A 653 7.24 -12.44 -25.30
CA ASP A 653 6.07 -11.55 -25.51
C ASP A 653 5.13 -11.99 -26.62
N VAL A 654 5.69 -12.50 -27.73
CA VAL A 654 4.93 -12.90 -28.90
C VAL A 654 3.95 -14.02 -28.56
N VAL A 655 4.33 -14.90 -27.65
CA VAL A 655 3.46 -16.00 -27.23
C VAL A 655 2.70 -15.64 -25.96
N GLY A 656 3.25 -14.85 -25.04
CA GLY A 656 2.58 -14.40 -23.82
C GLY A 656 1.32 -13.55 -24.04
N ARG A 657 1.30 -12.77 -25.12
CA ARG A 657 0.19 -11.89 -25.49
C ARG A 657 -0.96 -12.72 -26.06
N GLY A 658 -1.98 -12.96 -25.25
CA GLY A 658 -3.17 -13.73 -25.64
C GLY A 658 -3.23 -15.14 -25.05
N LEU A 659 -2.27 -15.52 -24.21
CA LEU A 659 -2.40 -16.73 -23.40
C LEU A 659 -3.42 -16.51 -22.30
N ASP A 660 -4.54 -17.21 -22.41
CA ASP A 660 -5.51 -17.31 -21.35
C ASP A 660 -5.18 -18.48 -20.44
N VAL A 661 -4.34 -18.21 -19.45
CA VAL A 661 -4.06 -19.13 -18.35
C VAL A 661 -4.60 -18.49 -17.08
N GLU A 662 -5.54 -19.17 -16.44
CA GLU A 662 -6.17 -18.73 -15.21
C GLU A 662 -5.28 -19.10 -14.00
N GLY A 663 -5.40 -18.35 -12.90
CA GLY A 663 -4.81 -18.73 -11.61
C GLY A 663 -3.30 -18.55 -11.46
N ILE A 664 -2.64 -17.74 -12.30
CA ILE A 664 -1.21 -17.43 -12.14
C ILE A 664 -0.97 -16.62 -10.87
N LYS A 665 -0.21 -17.17 -9.93
CA LYS A 665 0.12 -16.52 -8.66
C LYS A 665 1.21 -15.46 -8.82
N CYS A 666 2.24 -15.79 -9.60
CA CYS A 666 3.40 -14.91 -9.77
C CYS A 666 3.84 -14.77 -11.23
N VAL A 667 4.18 -13.55 -11.62
CA VAL A 667 4.81 -13.22 -12.89
C VAL A 667 6.22 -12.69 -12.62
N ILE A 668 7.22 -13.24 -13.30
CA ILE A 668 8.61 -12.79 -13.22
C ILE A 668 9.03 -12.21 -14.57
N ASN A 669 9.37 -10.93 -14.60
CA ASN A 669 10.02 -10.32 -15.75
C ASN A 669 11.53 -10.50 -15.61
N TYR A 670 12.07 -11.55 -16.23
CA TYR A 670 13.52 -11.81 -16.24
C TYR A 670 14.27 -10.74 -17.06
N ASP A 671 13.70 -10.37 -18.20
CA ASP A 671 14.11 -9.21 -18.97
C ASP A 671 12.99 -8.18 -18.97
N MET A 672 13.31 -6.91 -18.74
CA MET A 672 12.32 -5.84 -18.86
C MET A 672 11.87 -5.70 -20.32
N PRO A 673 10.57 -5.44 -20.57
CA PRO A 673 10.10 -5.15 -21.91
C PRO A 673 10.54 -3.76 -22.38
N LYS A 674 10.53 -3.55 -23.70
CA LYS A 674 10.91 -2.27 -24.32
C LYS A 674 9.90 -1.13 -24.11
N ASP A 675 8.67 -1.47 -23.74
CA ASP A 675 7.56 -0.51 -23.61
C ASP A 675 6.67 -0.85 -22.42
N ILE A 676 6.09 0.19 -21.81
CA ILE A 676 5.30 0.09 -20.58
C ILE A 676 3.98 -0.63 -20.81
N GLN A 677 3.40 -0.52 -22.00
CA GLN A 677 2.16 -1.26 -22.31
C GLN A 677 2.40 -2.76 -22.29
N THR A 678 3.56 -3.19 -22.80
CA THR A 678 3.98 -4.60 -22.74
C THR A 678 4.20 -5.05 -21.30
N TYR A 679 4.81 -4.21 -20.47
CA TYR A 679 4.97 -4.47 -19.04
C TYR A 679 3.62 -4.69 -18.35
N THR A 680 2.68 -3.75 -18.54
CA THR A 680 1.32 -3.86 -17.98
C THR A 680 0.60 -5.12 -18.46
N HIS A 681 0.80 -5.54 -19.72
CA HIS A 681 0.25 -6.79 -20.25
C HIS A 681 0.87 -8.07 -19.66
N ARG A 682 2.17 -8.04 -19.32
CA ARG A 682 2.87 -9.16 -18.66
C ARG A 682 2.37 -9.32 -17.23
N ILE A 683 2.38 -8.25 -16.45
CA ILE A 683 1.93 -8.30 -15.04
C ILE A 683 0.43 -8.60 -14.96
N GLY A 684 -0.36 -8.16 -15.94
CA GLY A 684 -1.80 -8.47 -16.04
C GLY A 684 -2.12 -9.95 -16.27
N ARG A 685 -1.13 -10.83 -16.41
CA ARG A 685 -1.31 -12.29 -16.38
C ARG A 685 -1.62 -12.80 -14.97
N THR A 686 -1.16 -12.09 -13.93
CA THR A 686 -1.58 -12.33 -12.54
C THR A 686 -2.68 -11.34 -12.12
N GLY A 687 -3.24 -11.53 -10.93
CA GLY A 687 -4.27 -10.65 -10.37
C GLY A 687 -5.57 -10.61 -11.18
N ARG A 688 -5.96 -11.74 -11.79
CA ARG A 688 -7.23 -11.88 -12.52
C ARG A 688 -8.37 -12.23 -11.54
N ALA A 689 -9.59 -11.80 -11.86
CA ALA A 689 -10.80 -12.09 -11.08
C ALA A 689 -10.73 -11.69 -9.58
N GLY A 690 -9.99 -10.62 -9.23
CA GLY A 690 -9.93 -10.09 -7.86
C GLY A 690 -8.93 -10.78 -6.92
N LEU A 691 -8.18 -11.78 -7.40
CA LEU A 691 -7.07 -12.35 -6.63
C LEU A 691 -5.91 -11.36 -6.54
N LYS A 692 -5.17 -11.39 -5.42
CA LYS A 692 -3.90 -10.65 -5.30
C LYS A 692 -2.83 -11.37 -6.09
N GLY A 693 -2.12 -10.64 -6.95
CA GLY A 693 -1.04 -11.17 -7.76
C GLY A 693 0.31 -10.58 -7.36
N LEU A 694 1.40 -11.33 -7.53
CA LEU A 694 2.76 -10.83 -7.33
C LEU A 694 3.50 -10.72 -8.67
N SER A 695 4.05 -9.56 -8.96
CA SER A 695 4.95 -9.35 -10.10
C SER A 695 6.35 -9.00 -9.61
N ILE A 696 7.36 -9.77 -10.00
CA ILE A 696 8.77 -9.48 -9.73
C ILE A 696 9.46 -9.12 -11.03
N SER A 697 10.18 -8.01 -11.07
CA SER A 697 10.88 -7.58 -12.29
C SER A 697 12.34 -7.31 -12.03
N PHE A 698 13.21 -7.91 -12.85
CA PHE A 698 14.65 -7.71 -12.77
C PHE A 698 15.05 -6.52 -13.62
N VAL A 699 15.44 -5.44 -12.96
CA VAL A 699 15.77 -4.17 -13.59
C VAL A 699 17.28 -4.04 -13.72
N THR A 700 17.73 -3.64 -14.90
CA THR A 700 19.15 -3.37 -15.20
C THR A 700 19.38 -1.94 -15.63
N ASP A 701 20.65 -1.52 -15.68
CA ASP A 701 21.04 -0.20 -16.21
C ASP A 701 20.78 -0.05 -17.72
N ALA A 702 20.42 -1.12 -18.42
CA ALA A 702 20.03 -1.05 -19.84
C ALA A 702 18.56 -0.60 -20.03
N ASP A 703 17.73 -0.66 -18.97
CA ASP A 703 16.28 -0.45 -19.05
C ASP A 703 15.86 0.99 -18.73
N VAL A 704 16.81 1.92 -18.80
CA VAL A 704 16.71 3.32 -18.35
C VAL A 704 15.55 4.08 -19.02
N ASP A 705 15.26 3.76 -20.28
CA ASP A 705 14.17 4.38 -21.03
C ASP A 705 12.79 4.13 -20.39
N LEU A 706 12.61 3.01 -19.70
CA LEU A 706 11.33 2.64 -19.08
C LEU A 706 11.14 3.27 -17.69
N PHE A 707 12.19 3.80 -17.07
CA PHE A 707 12.17 4.16 -15.65
C PHE A 707 11.15 5.24 -15.30
N TYR A 708 10.94 6.21 -16.18
CA TYR A 708 9.96 7.27 -15.97
C TYR A 708 8.53 6.70 -15.94
N ASP A 709 8.17 5.94 -16.98
CA ASP A 709 6.83 5.38 -17.11
C ASP A 709 6.56 4.32 -16.04
N LEU A 710 7.57 3.51 -15.70
CA LEU A 710 7.50 2.53 -14.62
C LEU A 710 7.27 3.18 -13.26
N ARG A 711 7.96 4.30 -12.98
CA ARG A 711 7.73 5.07 -11.75
C ARG A 711 6.32 5.63 -11.69
N GLN A 712 5.83 6.21 -12.80
CA GLN A 712 4.44 6.69 -12.86
C GLN A 712 3.43 5.57 -12.63
N LEU A 713 3.68 4.40 -13.22
CA LEU A 713 2.82 3.23 -13.05
C LEU A 713 2.78 2.77 -11.60
N LEU A 714 3.93 2.67 -10.92
CA LEU A 714 3.98 2.29 -9.51
C LEU A 714 3.23 3.28 -8.61
N ILE A 715 3.38 4.59 -8.85
CA ILE A 715 2.64 5.65 -8.12
C ILE A 715 1.14 5.52 -8.39
N SER A 716 0.72 5.31 -9.65
CA SER A 716 -0.69 5.18 -10.01
C SER A 716 -1.37 3.92 -9.46
N THR A 717 -0.59 2.92 -9.06
CA THR A 717 -1.09 1.63 -8.57
C THR A 717 -0.90 1.46 -7.05
N ASP A 718 -0.55 2.54 -6.34
CA ASP A 718 -0.24 2.55 -4.90
C ASP A 718 0.81 1.50 -4.49
N ASN A 719 1.74 1.18 -5.40
CA ASN A 719 2.86 0.29 -5.11
C ASN A 719 4.05 1.05 -4.55
N ILE A 720 4.86 0.38 -3.72
CA ILE A 720 6.07 0.96 -3.13
C ILE A 720 7.07 1.26 -4.25
N VAL A 721 7.42 2.53 -4.42
CA VAL A 721 8.47 2.95 -5.35
C VAL A 721 9.83 2.73 -4.67
N PRO A 722 10.71 1.87 -5.20
CA PRO A 722 12.05 1.70 -4.64
C PRO A 722 12.84 3.00 -4.66
N LEU A 723 13.66 3.20 -3.64
CA LEU A 723 14.49 4.40 -3.52
C LEU A 723 15.42 4.58 -4.72
N GLU A 724 15.97 3.47 -5.21
CA GLU A 724 16.84 3.39 -6.39
C GLU A 724 16.15 3.97 -7.63
N LEU A 725 14.89 3.57 -7.89
CA LEU A 725 14.11 4.11 -9.01
C LEU A 725 13.75 5.58 -8.79
N SER A 726 13.33 5.96 -7.58
CA SER A 726 12.89 7.32 -7.25
C SER A 726 14.02 8.35 -7.38
N GLN A 727 15.25 7.96 -7.01
CA GLN A 727 16.42 8.83 -7.07
C GLN A 727 17.04 8.91 -8.46
N HIS A 728 16.88 7.86 -9.29
CA HIS A 728 17.52 7.76 -10.60
C HIS A 728 17.19 8.96 -11.52
N PRO A 729 18.17 9.57 -12.21
CA PRO A 729 17.93 10.76 -13.03
C PRO A 729 16.93 10.51 -14.17
N ALA A 730 16.97 9.33 -14.79
CA ALA A 730 16.09 8.99 -15.90
C ALA A 730 14.62 8.74 -15.50
N SER A 731 14.32 8.52 -14.22
CA SER A 731 12.93 8.37 -13.77
C SER A 731 12.21 9.71 -13.55
N LYS A 732 12.93 10.83 -13.69
CA LYS A 732 12.41 12.19 -13.44
C LYS A 732 11.91 12.89 -14.71
N VAL A 733 12.42 12.50 -15.88
CA VAL A 733 12.12 13.14 -17.16
C VAL A 733 11.59 12.09 -18.13
N LYS A 734 10.56 12.44 -18.91
CA LYS A 734 10.05 11.56 -19.97
C LYS A 734 11.14 11.26 -20.99
N PRO A 735 11.36 9.99 -21.37
CA PRO A 735 12.21 9.67 -22.52
C PRO A 735 11.67 10.41 -23.77
N ASN A 736 12.56 11.02 -24.55
CA ASN A 736 12.27 11.75 -25.80
C ASN A 736 11.54 13.11 -25.71
N GLN A 737 11.45 13.77 -24.55
CA GLN A 737 11.19 15.22 -24.55
C GLN A 737 12.49 16.01 -24.77
N PRO A 738 12.56 16.94 -25.73
CA PRO A 738 13.74 17.79 -25.88
C PRO A 738 13.94 18.54 -24.56
N HIS A 739 15.15 18.48 -24.01
CA HIS A 739 15.52 19.21 -22.81
C HIS A 739 15.10 20.68 -22.98
N ARG A 740 14.01 21.10 -22.34
CA ARG A 740 13.82 22.52 -22.06
C ARG A 740 14.95 22.85 -21.10
N ASN A 741 15.97 23.53 -21.61
CA ASN A 741 17.05 24.11 -20.84
C ASN A 741 16.43 24.93 -19.70
N ILE A 742 16.36 24.34 -18.51
CA ILE A 742 16.15 25.07 -17.27
C ILE A 742 17.53 25.65 -16.96
N THR A 743 17.82 26.81 -17.55
CA THR A 743 18.93 27.65 -17.10
C THR A 743 18.70 28.01 -15.64
N LYS A 744 19.76 27.81 -14.86
CA LYS A 744 19.89 27.97 -13.41
C LYS A 744 19.29 29.26 -12.85
#